data_AF-A0AAU9UU14-F1
#
_entry.id   AF-A0AAU9UU14-F1
#
_cell.length_a   1.000
_cell.length_b   1.000
_cell.length_c   1.000
_cell.angle_alpha   90.00
_cell.angle_beta   90.00
_cell.angle_gamma   90.00
#
_symmetry.space_group_name_H-M   'P 1'
#
loop_
_entity.id
_entity.type
_entity.pdbx_description
1 polymer ?
#
loop_
_entity_poly.entity_id
_entity_poly.type
_entity_poly.pdbx_seq_one_letter_code
_entity_poly.pdbx_strand_id
1 'polypeptide(L)'
;MVCMWSGALERCAPELLLRAASALPDAAAQERALDAAAQLLKTNELDENCSLDGMERCWTYLAAMWSALNMAAVEGAGSAREVVVHACAALDALARALAADANALTHVLQPSDHQQELGLLHESIQSSCASLQQQLKNVRRRLPPGVQLHALPIDLQLVERLRGESAMRLGRCARAASLAARAALACAATAGERGDGAPLAHAALAQVWAAALDKVYQQVWAAALDKVYQQDDHGAVKTIKHALSTVAADVGKLAAFTQDKEYDVMSLINVASEKPTPPIVLRAQLVKKQLEETKTLTIRLENKEADIKELKKALKAKQEELSEMQIRRELGERKLTSAARDAEVRAQQLQRRLDDAQNQLKRKEKEFEETMDHLQQDIDSLESERGALRDKLKLYAKRGTHHAVASPVAVRDYTPVVTTPTPKDAPQAPVKVATGIAAGEVNEALQHQLKVLSWTVEREREARAAACARASRAALRALRPLHHPAAPAAALRRRAAADLELRLARLHTEWTLFVAKSGLVKFPEEPSKYAKALEQHKEKQREIRRKLEEKLLEIQAEVRSLVSVHRPWRCVEADFTEFPAPELTAALTSKAIDIGTIKYPASESIQEDTIYVTPTQLAKLREIVSELQSDDVQLDLKPLDQSVCAA
;
A
#
# COMPACT_ATOMS: atom_id res chain seq x y z
N MET A 1 -2.46 11.37 13.12
CA MET A 1 -3.03 10.05 12.73
C MET A 1 -2.12 9.32 11.75
N VAL A 2 -1.75 9.91 10.59
CA VAL A 2 -0.85 9.29 9.58
C VAL A 2 0.38 8.64 10.21
N CYS A 3 1.06 9.31 11.15
CA CYS A 3 2.18 8.77 11.93
C CYS A 3 1.91 7.41 12.61
N MET A 4 0.71 7.18 13.16
CA MET A 4 0.31 5.92 13.79
C MET A 4 0.19 4.82 12.73
N TRP A 5 -0.46 5.13 11.60
CA TRP A 5 -0.59 4.22 10.47
C TRP A 5 0.77 3.86 9.86
N SER A 6 1.66 4.83 9.63
CA SER A 6 3.02 4.59 9.15
C SER A 6 3.79 3.65 10.07
N GLY A 7 3.89 3.99 11.36
CA GLY A 7 4.63 3.18 12.34
C GLY A 7 4.05 1.79 12.56
N ALA A 8 2.73 1.61 12.42
CA ALA A 8 2.09 0.30 12.45
C ALA A 8 2.34 -0.51 11.17
N LEU A 9 2.18 0.10 9.99
CA LEU A 9 2.34 -0.58 8.70
C LEU A 9 3.81 -0.98 8.42
N GLU A 10 4.78 -0.26 8.97
CA GLU A 10 6.20 -0.61 8.95
C GLU A 10 6.57 -1.83 9.83
N ARG A 11 5.69 -2.22 10.78
CA ARG A 11 6.00 -3.22 11.83
C ARG A 11 5.00 -4.38 11.93
N CYS A 12 3.83 -4.27 11.30
CA CYS A 12 2.76 -5.26 11.37
C CYS A 12 3.12 -6.61 10.74
N ALA A 13 2.41 -7.68 11.11
CA ALA A 13 2.55 -8.97 10.43
C ALA A 13 2.12 -8.89 8.95
N PRO A 14 2.70 -9.69 8.04
CA PRO A 14 2.30 -9.75 6.61
C PRO A 14 0.80 -9.93 6.36
N GLU A 15 0.11 -10.66 7.23
CA GLU A 15 -1.35 -10.88 7.18
C GLU A 15 -2.15 -9.63 7.56
N LEU A 16 -1.65 -8.87 8.54
CA LEU A 16 -2.26 -7.60 8.95
C LEU A 16 -2.02 -6.52 7.87
N LEU A 17 -0.83 -6.50 7.25
CA LEU A 17 -0.58 -5.65 6.07
C LEU A 17 -1.54 -5.99 4.92
N LEU A 18 -1.85 -7.27 4.70
CA LEU A 18 -2.85 -7.69 3.71
C LEU A 18 -4.27 -7.19 4.04
N ARG A 19 -4.71 -7.30 5.30
CA ARG A 19 -6.02 -6.78 5.76
C ARG A 19 -6.10 -5.25 5.65
N ALA A 20 -5.02 -4.53 5.98
CA ALA A 20 -4.92 -3.10 5.78
C ALA A 20 -4.95 -2.72 4.29
N ALA A 21 -4.26 -3.48 3.43
CA ALA A 21 -4.26 -3.26 1.98
C ALA A 21 -5.66 -3.44 1.35
N SER A 22 -6.50 -4.35 1.85
CA SER A 22 -7.91 -4.45 1.42
C SER A 22 -8.77 -3.26 1.84
N ALA A 23 -8.43 -2.55 2.92
CA ALA A 23 -9.12 -1.33 3.37
C ALA A 23 -8.54 -0.03 2.75
N LEU A 24 -7.43 -0.12 2.02
CA LEU A 24 -6.74 1.03 1.42
C LEU A 24 -7.62 1.88 0.47
N PRO A 25 -8.54 1.32 -0.35
CA PRO A 25 -9.39 2.14 -1.22
C PRO A 25 -10.29 3.10 -0.43
N ASP A 26 -10.85 2.64 0.68
CA ASP A 26 -11.73 3.42 1.55
C ASP A 26 -10.92 4.43 2.38
N ALA A 27 -9.77 4.01 2.91
CA ALA A 27 -8.82 4.88 3.60
C ALA A 27 -8.40 6.06 2.71
N ALA A 28 -8.04 5.79 1.45
CA ALA A 28 -7.65 6.79 0.47
C ALA A 28 -8.81 7.68 0.02
N ALA A 29 -10.07 7.29 0.23
CA ALA A 29 -11.23 8.15 0.02
C ALA A 29 -11.41 9.16 1.16
N GLN A 30 -11.18 8.75 2.42
CA GLN A 30 -11.14 9.68 3.56
C GLN A 30 -9.93 10.62 3.48
N GLU A 31 -8.77 10.11 3.06
CA GLU A 31 -7.55 10.91 2.87
C GLU A 31 -7.78 12.04 1.86
N ARG A 32 -8.40 11.74 0.70
CA ARG A 32 -8.78 12.77 -0.30
C ARG A 32 -9.73 13.85 0.24
N ALA A 33 -10.58 13.52 1.22
CA ALA A 33 -11.45 14.52 1.87
C ALA A 33 -10.67 15.39 2.87
N LEU A 34 -9.65 14.84 3.54
CA LEU A 34 -8.72 15.62 4.37
C LEU A 34 -7.78 16.48 3.51
N ASP A 35 -7.32 16.00 2.35
CA ASP A 35 -6.55 16.77 1.38
C ASP A 35 -7.34 17.98 0.85
N ALA A 36 -8.64 17.85 0.64
CA ALA A 36 -9.50 18.97 0.25
C ALA A 36 -9.53 20.07 1.33
N ALA A 37 -9.67 19.70 2.61
CA ALA A 37 -9.59 20.66 3.72
C ALA A 37 -8.18 21.27 3.86
N ALA A 38 -7.13 20.47 3.67
CA ALA A 38 -5.75 20.95 3.63
C ALA A 38 -5.46 21.85 2.40
N GLN A 39 -6.23 21.73 1.32
CA GLN A 39 -6.15 22.59 0.16
C GLN A 39 -6.84 23.94 0.41
N LEU A 40 -8.02 23.95 1.04
CA LEU A 40 -8.69 25.18 1.52
C LEU A 40 -7.79 25.99 2.47
N LEU A 41 -7.04 25.29 3.35
CA LEU A 41 -6.06 25.94 4.22
C LEU A 41 -4.89 26.57 3.44
N LYS A 42 -4.43 25.94 2.35
CA LYS A 42 -3.35 26.49 1.49
C LYS A 42 -3.80 27.65 0.62
N THR A 43 -5.08 27.75 0.30
CA THR A 43 -5.66 28.86 -0.47
C THR A 43 -6.18 30.00 0.42
N ASN A 44 -6.08 29.88 1.75
CA ASN A 44 -6.72 30.76 2.74
C ASN A 44 -8.25 30.85 2.60
N GLU A 45 -8.88 29.80 2.03
CA GLU A 45 -10.33 29.66 1.88
C GLU A 45 -10.99 28.91 3.06
N LEU A 46 -10.20 28.42 4.03
CA LEU A 46 -10.70 27.77 5.25
C LEU A 46 -11.01 28.81 6.34
N ASP A 47 -12.27 29.21 6.45
CA ASP A 47 -12.75 30.24 7.38
C ASP A 47 -13.66 29.68 8.50
N GLU A 48 -14.25 30.57 9.32
CA GLU A 48 -15.18 30.23 10.40
C GLU A 48 -16.60 29.83 9.95
N ASN A 49 -16.87 29.88 8.64
CA ASN A 49 -18.13 29.48 8.01
C ASN A 49 -18.03 28.10 7.33
N CYS A 50 -16.81 27.59 7.14
CA CYS A 50 -16.55 26.24 6.64
C CYS A 50 -17.04 25.16 7.62
N SER A 51 -17.84 24.20 7.10
CA SER A 51 -18.25 23.02 7.87
C SER A 51 -17.07 22.07 8.10
N LEU A 52 -16.81 21.76 9.38
CA LEU A 52 -15.81 20.76 9.79
C LEU A 52 -16.40 19.33 9.88
N ASP A 53 -17.71 19.17 9.66
CA ASP A 53 -18.44 17.91 9.83
C ASP A 53 -17.92 16.81 8.87
N GLY A 54 -17.27 17.20 7.77
CA GLY A 54 -16.53 16.27 6.89
C GLY A 54 -15.28 15.69 7.56
N MET A 55 -14.51 16.52 8.25
CA MET A 55 -13.28 16.12 8.94
C MET A 55 -13.58 15.25 10.17
N GLU A 56 -14.65 15.54 10.91
CA GLU A 56 -15.11 14.71 12.03
C GLU A 56 -15.53 13.30 11.56
N ARG A 57 -16.22 13.20 10.41
CA ARG A 57 -16.55 11.91 9.79
C ARG A 57 -15.30 11.14 9.33
N CYS A 58 -14.34 11.81 8.70
CA CYS A 58 -13.06 11.21 8.32
C CYS A 58 -12.30 10.68 9.54
N TRP A 59 -12.21 11.47 10.61
CA TRP A 59 -11.60 11.06 11.88
C TRP A 59 -12.28 9.83 12.46
N THR A 60 -13.61 9.84 12.54
CA THR A 60 -14.42 8.77 13.12
C THR A 60 -14.29 7.46 12.33
N TYR A 61 -14.36 7.52 10.99
CA TYR A 61 -14.16 6.36 10.12
C TYR A 61 -12.76 5.75 10.30
N LEU A 62 -11.71 6.58 10.22
CA LEU A 62 -10.34 6.09 10.31
C LEU A 62 -9.98 5.60 11.73
N ALA A 63 -10.59 6.16 12.79
CA ALA A 63 -10.46 5.66 14.15
C ALA A 63 -11.16 4.30 14.35
N ALA A 64 -12.34 4.11 13.76
CA ALA A 64 -13.03 2.81 13.74
C ALA A 64 -12.22 1.76 12.94
N MET A 65 -11.67 2.14 11.79
CA MET A 65 -10.80 1.29 10.96
C MET A 65 -9.51 0.88 11.69
N TRP A 66 -8.89 1.79 12.44
CA TRP A 66 -7.73 1.50 13.31
C TRP A 66 -8.05 0.43 14.36
N SER A 67 -9.23 0.52 14.98
CA SER A 67 -9.73 -0.45 15.96
C SER A 67 -10.08 -1.81 15.31
N ALA A 68 -10.82 -1.81 14.20
CA ALA A 68 -11.24 -3.04 13.50
C ALA A 68 -10.08 -3.85 12.90
N LEU A 69 -8.98 -3.19 12.54
CA LEU A 69 -7.73 -3.83 12.14
C LEU A 69 -6.82 -4.21 13.33
N ASN A 70 -7.18 -3.82 14.56
CA ASN A 70 -6.38 -4.03 15.78
C ASN A 70 -4.94 -3.47 15.69
N MET A 71 -4.75 -2.34 15.00
CA MET A 71 -3.43 -1.75 14.77
C MET A 71 -2.76 -1.27 16.07
N ALA A 72 -3.53 -1.05 17.14
CA ALA A 72 -3.03 -0.72 18.48
C ALA A 72 -2.15 -1.84 19.09
N ALA A 73 -2.35 -3.09 18.69
CA ALA A 73 -1.55 -4.23 19.14
C ALA A 73 -0.18 -4.36 18.43
N VAL A 74 0.13 -3.48 17.46
CA VAL A 74 1.44 -3.48 16.77
C VAL A 74 2.49 -2.77 17.64
N GLU A 75 3.63 -3.43 17.86
CA GLU A 75 4.63 -3.00 18.84
C GLU A 75 5.21 -1.60 18.55
N GLY A 76 5.04 -0.72 19.54
CA GLY A 76 5.47 0.68 19.47
C GLY A 76 4.58 1.58 18.59
N ALA A 77 3.53 1.06 17.94
CA ALA A 77 2.67 1.88 17.10
C ALA A 77 1.77 2.84 17.92
N GLY A 78 1.29 2.40 19.08
CA GLY A 78 0.52 3.24 20.01
C GLY A 78 1.38 4.21 20.83
N SER A 79 2.64 3.86 21.10
CA SER A 79 3.57 4.63 21.95
C SER A 79 4.63 5.44 21.18
N ALA A 80 4.66 5.40 19.85
CA ALA A 80 5.63 6.16 19.07
C ALA A 80 5.62 7.67 19.42
N ARG A 81 6.82 8.26 19.49
CA ARG A 81 7.05 9.62 19.98
C ARG A 81 6.21 10.68 19.26
N GLU A 82 5.99 10.50 17.97
CA GLU A 82 5.13 11.35 17.13
C GLU A 82 3.68 11.32 17.61
N VAL A 83 3.16 10.17 18.07
CA VAL A 83 1.77 10.02 18.54
C VAL A 83 1.55 10.84 19.80
N VAL A 84 2.46 10.75 20.76
CA VAL A 84 2.44 11.53 22.01
C VAL A 84 2.58 13.03 21.71
N VAL A 85 3.55 13.42 20.86
CA VAL A 85 3.76 14.82 20.48
C VAL A 85 2.56 15.41 19.73
N HIS A 86 1.90 14.64 18.85
CA HIS A 86 0.68 15.08 18.17
C HIS A 86 -0.53 15.15 19.11
N ALA A 87 -0.68 14.23 20.07
CA ALA A 87 -1.71 14.36 21.11
C ALA A 87 -1.50 15.64 21.95
N CYS A 88 -0.24 15.92 22.34
CA CYS A 88 0.09 17.17 23.01
C CYS A 88 -0.13 18.42 22.15
N ALA A 89 0.07 18.35 20.83
CA ALA A 89 -0.22 19.45 19.90
C ALA A 89 -1.73 19.68 19.73
N ALA A 90 -2.54 18.62 19.68
CA ALA A 90 -4.00 18.73 19.63
C ALA A 90 -4.57 19.34 20.91
N LEU A 91 -4.09 18.92 22.09
CA LEU A 91 -4.49 19.49 23.38
C LEU A 91 -4.03 20.95 23.53
N ASP A 92 -2.84 21.31 23.04
CA ASP A 92 -2.33 22.70 23.00
C ASP A 92 -3.23 23.58 22.11
N ALA A 93 -3.61 23.10 20.91
CA ALA A 93 -4.52 23.81 20.02
C ALA A 93 -5.93 23.99 20.62
N LEU A 94 -6.50 22.93 21.21
CA LEU A 94 -7.82 23.00 21.86
C LEU A 94 -7.82 23.92 23.10
N ALA A 95 -6.75 23.90 23.90
CA ALA A 95 -6.60 24.82 25.04
C ALA A 95 -6.45 26.28 24.58
N ARG A 96 -5.84 26.55 23.43
CA ARG A 96 -5.78 27.90 22.84
C ARG A 96 -7.13 28.37 22.31
N ALA A 97 -7.87 27.51 21.62
CA ALA A 97 -9.21 27.84 21.12
C ALA A 97 -10.15 28.20 22.28
N LEU A 98 -10.23 27.32 23.29
CA LEU A 98 -11.02 27.54 24.50
C LEU A 98 -10.59 28.82 25.27
N ALA A 99 -9.29 29.13 25.33
CA ALA A 99 -8.81 30.39 25.91
C ALA A 99 -9.19 31.62 25.06
N ALA A 100 -9.15 31.53 23.74
CA ALA A 100 -9.54 32.63 22.85
C ALA A 100 -11.06 32.93 22.95
N ASP A 101 -11.89 31.89 22.88
CA ASP A 101 -13.35 32.02 23.04
C ASP A 101 -13.72 32.58 24.42
N ALA A 102 -13.07 32.09 25.49
CA ALA A 102 -13.28 32.61 26.84
C ALA A 102 -12.81 34.06 27.01
N ASN A 103 -11.76 34.49 26.30
CA ASN A 103 -11.31 35.89 26.33
C ASN A 103 -12.30 36.81 25.58
N ALA A 104 -12.82 36.37 24.43
CA ALA A 104 -13.88 37.08 23.72
C ALA A 104 -15.14 37.22 24.59
N LEU A 105 -15.53 36.16 25.30
CA LEU A 105 -16.65 36.18 26.25
C LEU A 105 -16.42 37.12 27.44
N THR A 106 -15.18 37.28 27.92
CA THR A 106 -14.84 38.31 28.93
C THR A 106 -15.00 39.73 28.38
N HIS A 107 -14.59 40.00 27.14
CA HIS A 107 -14.79 41.33 26.53
C HIS A 107 -16.26 41.68 26.24
N VAL A 108 -17.14 40.67 26.15
CA VAL A 108 -18.59 40.87 25.95
C VAL A 108 -19.36 40.95 27.28
N LEU A 109 -18.77 40.56 28.41
CA LEU A 109 -19.36 40.67 29.75
C LEU A 109 -19.25 42.09 30.32
N GLN A 110 -20.20 42.53 31.14
CA GLN A 110 -20.10 43.82 31.84
C GLN A 110 -18.98 43.81 32.90
N PRO A 111 -18.13 44.86 33.00
CA PRO A 111 -17.06 44.94 33.99
C PRO A 111 -17.50 44.82 35.46
N SER A 112 -18.73 45.21 35.79
CA SER A 112 -19.36 44.97 37.10
C SER A 112 -19.51 43.49 37.44
N ASP A 113 -19.67 42.66 36.41
CA ASP A 113 -20.10 41.27 36.50
C ASP A 113 -18.91 40.29 36.41
N HIS A 114 -17.69 40.81 36.27
CA HIS A 114 -16.46 40.01 36.26
C HIS A 114 -16.25 39.21 37.56
N GLN A 115 -16.80 39.67 38.69
CA GLN A 115 -16.77 38.97 39.98
C GLN A 115 -17.92 37.94 40.15
N GLN A 116 -18.85 37.85 39.18
CA GLN A 116 -19.92 36.86 39.18
C GLN A 116 -19.46 35.53 38.55
N GLU A 117 -20.28 34.48 38.65
CA GLU A 117 -19.89 33.08 38.36
C GLU A 117 -19.26 32.86 36.96
N LEU A 118 -19.68 33.64 35.96
CA LEU A 118 -19.17 33.56 34.59
C LEU A 118 -17.81 34.24 34.41
N GLY A 119 -17.55 35.39 35.05
CA GLY A 119 -16.20 35.99 35.03
C GLY A 119 -15.19 35.08 35.73
N LEU A 120 -15.59 34.53 36.88
CA LEU A 120 -14.85 33.49 37.61
C LEU A 120 -14.78 32.13 36.88
N LEU A 121 -15.59 31.91 35.84
CA LEU A 121 -15.41 30.80 34.91
C LEU A 121 -14.37 31.16 33.85
N HIS A 122 -14.46 32.33 33.21
CA HIS A 122 -13.53 32.74 32.16
C HIS A 122 -12.09 32.82 32.69
N GLU A 123 -11.87 33.44 33.86
CA GLU A 123 -10.54 33.50 34.51
C GLU A 123 -10.01 32.10 34.83
N SER A 124 -10.88 31.22 35.35
CA SER A 124 -10.53 29.82 35.60
C SER A 124 -10.17 29.07 34.32
N ILE A 125 -10.85 29.34 33.20
CA ILE A 125 -10.50 28.81 31.88
C ILE A 125 -9.13 29.32 31.43
N GLN A 126 -8.87 30.63 31.52
CA GLN A 126 -7.56 31.20 31.15
C GLN A 126 -6.42 30.56 31.93
N SER A 127 -6.53 30.53 33.26
CA SER A 127 -5.51 29.97 34.16
C SER A 127 -5.26 28.48 33.90
N SER A 128 -6.32 27.67 33.76
CA SER A 128 -6.20 26.25 33.42
C SER A 128 -5.57 26.03 32.04
N CYS A 129 -5.97 26.81 31.03
CA CYS A 129 -5.45 26.67 29.67
C CYS A 129 -3.98 27.11 29.56
N ALA A 130 -3.58 28.19 30.23
CA ALA A 130 -2.18 28.61 30.29
C ALA A 130 -1.28 27.56 30.96
N SER A 131 -1.73 26.98 32.09
CA SER A 131 -1.03 25.89 32.77
C SER A 131 -0.90 24.64 31.89
N LEU A 132 -1.99 24.22 31.24
CA LEU A 132 -1.99 23.13 30.25
C LEU A 132 -0.99 23.38 29.12
N GLN A 133 -1.02 24.57 28.49
CA GLN A 133 -0.08 24.93 27.42
C GLN A 133 1.38 24.87 27.88
N GLN A 134 1.68 25.32 29.11
CA GLN A 134 3.03 25.24 29.68
C GLN A 134 3.47 23.79 29.92
N GLN A 135 2.61 22.94 30.51
CA GLN A 135 2.91 21.52 30.71
C GLN A 135 3.12 20.78 29.38
N LEU A 136 2.23 20.98 28.41
CA LEU A 136 2.32 20.37 27.07
C LEU A 136 3.57 20.82 26.31
N LYS A 137 3.95 22.11 26.42
CA LYS A 137 5.21 22.64 25.86
C LYS A 137 6.43 21.99 26.50
N ASN A 138 6.41 21.76 27.82
CA ASN A 138 7.49 21.08 28.53
C ASN A 138 7.60 19.59 28.14
N VAL A 139 6.48 18.87 28.03
CA VAL A 139 6.43 17.48 27.53
C VAL A 139 7.04 17.39 26.13
N ARG A 140 6.62 18.24 25.18
CA ARG A 140 7.20 18.23 23.82
C ARG A 140 8.69 18.54 23.80
N ARG A 141 9.18 19.44 24.67
CA ARG A 141 10.61 19.76 24.79
C ARG A 141 11.42 18.57 25.32
N ARG A 142 10.84 17.80 26.25
CA ARG A 142 11.41 16.57 26.83
C ARG A 142 11.29 15.34 25.93
N LEU A 143 10.66 15.45 24.77
CA LEU A 143 10.53 14.37 23.78
C LEU A 143 11.25 14.72 22.47
N PRO A 144 12.61 14.74 22.46
CA PRO A 144 13.41 14.96 21.26
C PRO A 144 13.14 13.91 20.16
N PRO A 145 13.54 14.20 18.91
CA PRO A 145 13.47 13.20 17.84
C PRO A 145 14.38 11.99 18.14
N GLY A 146 14.02 10.81 17.63
CA GLY A 146 14.77 9.55 17.80
C GLY A 146 14.38 8.72 19.03
N VAL A 147 13.77 9.31 20.05
CA VAL A 147 13.39 8.63 21.30
C VAL A 147 12.48 7.42 21.06
N GLN A 148 12.97 6.23 21.42
CA GLN A 148 12.22 4.98 21.35
C GLN A 148 11.32 4.80 22.58
N LEU A 149 10.23 5.58 22.65
CA LEU A 149 9.27 5.54 23.77
C LEU A 149 8.67 4.16 24.09
N HIS A 150 8.69 3.23 23.13
CA HIS A 150 8.24 1.85 23.35
C HIS A 150 9.17 1.03 24.26
N ALA A 151 10.43 1.45 24.43
CA ALA A 151 11.38 0.86 25.37
C ALA A 151 11.27 1.45 26.79
N LEU A 152 10.35 2.39 27.02
CA LEU A 152 10.07 2.98 28.34
C LEU A 152 8.71 2.48 28.87
N PRO A 153 8.53 2.38 30.20
CA PRO A 153 7.28 1.95 30.83
C PRO A 153 6.23 3.09 30.84
N ILE A 154 5.87 3.60 29.65
CA ILE A 154 4.81 4.59 29.48
C ILE A 154 3.43 3.92 29.60
N ASP A 155 2.51 4.52 30.37
CA ASP A 155 1.13 4.03 30.43
C ASP A 155 0.44 4.24 29.07
N LEU A 156 0.30 3.15 28.31
CA LEU A 156 -0.40 3.13 27.04
C LEU A 156 -1.86 3.60 27.19
N GLN A 157 -2.53 3.28 28.30
CA GLN A 157 -3.89 3.75 28.55
C GLN A 157 -3.92 5.26 28.80
N LEU A 158 -2.86 5.87 29.36
CA LEU A 158 -2.76 7.33 29.47
C LEU A 158 -2.63 7.98 28.09
N VAL A 159 -1.80 7.42 27.21
CA VAL A 159 -1.67 7.92 25.82
C VAL A 159 -3.00 7.79 25.06
N GLU A 160 -3.73 6.70 25.26
CA GLU A 160 -5.05 6.52 24.63
C GLU A 160 -6.14 7.40 25.25
N ARG A 161 -6.18 7.57 26.57
CA ARG A 161 -7.08 8.54 27.23
C ARG A 161 -6.81 9.96 26.72
N LEU A 162 -5.55 10.38 26.67
CA LEU A 162 -5.15 11.70 26.17
C LEU A 162 -5.55 11.93 24.71
N ARG A 163 -5.36 10.93 23.84
CA ARG A 163 -5.72 10.96 22.40
C ARG A 163 -7.24 10.90 22.17
N GLY A 164 -7.96 10.17 23.01
CA GLY A 164 -9.39 9.93 22.91
C GLY A 164 -10.20 10.82 23.86
N GLU A 165 -10.45 10.33 25.07
CA GLU A 165 -11.37 10.98 26.02
C GLU A 165 -10.97 12.41 26.40
N SER A 166 -9.70 12.66 26.72
CA SER A 166 -9.25 13.96 27.24
C SER A 166 -9.27 15.02 26.13
N ALA A 167 -8.94 14.63 24.89
CA ALA A 167 -9.13 15.47 23.71
C ALA A 167 -10.62 15.72 23.42
N MET A 168 -11.49 14.71 23.51
CA MET A 168 -12.94 14.87 23.33
C MET A 168 -13.58 15.75 24.43
N ARG A 169 -13.16 15.61 25.69
CA ARG A 169 -13.60 16.48 26.80
C ARG A 169 -13.23 17.94 26.53
N LEU A 170 -11.95 18.21 26.22
CA LEU A 170 -11.47 19.57 25.95
C LEU A 170 -12.10 20.17 24.68
N GLY A 171 -12.28 19.35 23.63
CA GLY A 171 -12.94 19.75 22.38
C GLY A 171 -14.41 20.11 22.56
N ARG A 172 -15.15 19.39 23.41
CA ARG A 172 -16.52 19.75 23.80
C ARG A 172 -16.57 21.08 24.57
N CYS A 173 -15.62 21.34 25.47
CA CYS A 173 -15.51 22.62 26.14
C CYS A 173 -15.21 23.77 25.16
N ALA A 174 -14.26 23.59 24.23
CA ALA A 174 -13.97 24.56 23.19
C ALA A 174 -15.19 24.82 22.28
N ARG A 175 -15.89 23.78 21.83
CA ARG A 175 -17.11 23.92 21.01
C ARG A 175 -18.23 24.64 21.77
N ALA A 176 -18.42 24.38 23.07
CA ALA A 176 -19.38 25.09 23.89
C ALA A 176 -19.01 26.57 24.07
N ALA A 177 -17.74 26.87 24.33
CA ALA A 177 -17.24 28.24 24.44
C ALA A 177 -17.38 29.00 23.11
N SER A 178 -17.03 28.40 21.98
CA SER A 178 -17.17 29.00 20.64
C SER A 178 -18.63 29.27 20.26
N LEU A 179 -19.54 28.34 20.56
CA LEU A 179 -20.98 28.55 20.35
C LEU A 179 -21.53 29.65 21.26
N ALA A 180 -21.08 29.72 22.53
CA ALA A 180 -21.43 30.81 23.43
C ALA A 180 -20.86 32.15 22.95
N ALA A 181 -19.61 32.20 22.49
CA ALA A 181 -18.95 33.41 22.00
C ALA A 181 -19.65 33.96 20.73
N ARG A 182 -19.91 33.11 19.73
CA ARG A 182 -20.65 33.50 18.50
C ARG A 182 -22.06 34.01 18.82
N ALA A 183 -22.76 33.35 19.75
CA ALA A 183 -24.10 33.80 20.18
C ALA A 183 -24.05 35.10 21.00
N ALA A 184 -23.07 35.27 21.89
CA ALA A 184 -22.90 36.48 22.68
C ALA A 184 -22.53 37.69 21.80
N LEU A 185 -21.66 37.50 20.80
CA LEU A 185 -21.32 38.51 19.80
C LEU A 185 -22.53 38.90 18.94
N ALA A 186 -23.34 37.93 18.50
CA ALA A 186 -24.59 38.21 17.77
C ALA A 186 -25.60 38.98 18.65
N CYS A 187 -25.77 38.60 19.91
CA CYS A 187 -26.58 39.34 20.87
C CYS A 187 -26.07 40.78 21.06
N ALA A 188 -24.76 40.97 21.27
CA ALA A 188 -24.16 42.29 21.44
C ALA A 188 -24.31 43.19 20.20
N ALA A 189 -24.18 42.62 18.98
CA ALA A 189 -24.45 43.35 17.74
C ALA A 189 -25.90 43.84 17.67
N THR A 190 -26.88 42.95 17.89
CA THR A 190 -28.30 43.32 17.87
C THR A 190 -28.74 44.22 19.03
N ALA A 191 -28.00 44.25 20.14
CA ALA A 191 -28.19 45.22 21.23
C ALA A 191 -27.74 46.62 20.78
N GLY A 192 -26.58 46.73 20.13
CA GLY A 192 -26.08 47.98 19.54
C GLY A 192 -27.04 48.58 18.51
N GLU A 193 -27.68 47.76 17.67
CA GLU A 193 -28.73 48.20 16.73
C GLU A 193 -29.99 48.76 17.42
N ARG A 194 -30.26 48.37 18.67
CA ARG A 194 -31.42 48.80 19.46
C ARG A 194 -31.13 49.99 20.37
N GLY A 195 -29.87 50.39 20.49
CA GLY A 195 -29.42 51.38 21.48
C GLY A 195 -29.25 50.83 22.90
N ASP A 196 -29.36 49.52 23.09
CA ASP A 196 -29.01 48.85 24.34
C ASP A 196 -27.48 48.83 24.49
N GLY A 197 -26.99 49.29 25.63
CA GLY A 197 -25.54 49.39 25.87
C GLY A 197 -24.87 48.02 25.99
N ALA A 198 -24.06 47.66 24.99
CA ALA A 198 -23.00 46.69 25.20
C ALA A 198 -22.01 47.24 26.27
N PRO A 199 -21.52 46.41 27.21
CA PRO A 199 -21.49 44.94 27.19
C PRO A 199 -22.76 44.25 27.74
N LEU A 200 -22.86 42.92 27.59
CA LEU A 200 -23.97 42.11 28.07
C LEU A 200 -23.89 41.85 29.58
N ALA A 201 -25.01 42.00 30.28
CA ALA A 201 -25.16 41.65 31.69
C ALA A 201 -25.12 40.12 31.91
N HIS A 202 -24.67 39.70 33.09
CA HIS A 202 -24.44 38.30 33.47
C HIS A 202 -25.60 37.35 33.13
N ALA A 203 -26.84 37.75 33.43
CA ALA A 203 -28.01 36.90 33.23
C ALA A 203 -28.27 36.56 31.75
N ALA A 204 -27.99 37.49 30.82
CA ALA A 204 -28.10 37.24 29.38
C ALA A 204 -27.00 36.29 28.91
N LEU A 205 -25.76 36.49 29.39
CA LEU A 205 -24.63 35.62 29.06
C LEU A 205 -24.79 34.21 29.63
N ALA A 206 -25.44 34.06 30.79
CA ALA A 206 -25.76 32.77 31.40
C ALA A 206 -26.77 31.95 30.56
N GLN A 207 -27.80 32.60 30.01
CA GLN A 207 -28.74 31.96 29.08
C GLN A 207 -28.04 31.52 27.79
N VAL A 208 -27.12 32.35 27.26
CA VAL A 208 -26.30 32.00 26.10
C VAL A 208 -25.41 30.78 26.37
N TRP A 209 -24.72 30.74 27.52
CA TRP A 209 -23.92 29.57 27.94
C TRP A 209 -24.76 28.30 28.11
N ALA A 210 -25.93 28.39 28.74
CA ALA A 210 -26.83 27.25 28.90
C ALA A 210 -27.30 26.69 27.54
N ALA A 211 -27.75 27.56 26.63
CA ALA A 211 -28.17 27.16 25.28
C ALA A 211 -27.01 26.63 24.42
N ALA A 212 -25.78 27.09 24.64
CA ALA A 212 -24.59 26.56 23.97
C ALA A 212 -24.25 25.15 24.46
N LEU A 213 -24.32 24.88 25.76
CA LEU A 213 -24.10 23.52 26.29
C LEU A 213 -25.22 22.56 25.89
N ASP A 214 -26.48 22.97 25.94
CA ASP A 214 -27.62 22.14 25.51
C ASP A 214 -27.47 21.72 24.03
N LYS A 215 -27.07 22.65 23.15
CA LYS A 215 -26.73 22.32 21.75
C LYS A 215 -25.59 21.31 21.63
N VAL A 216 -24.52 21.43 22.44
CA VAL A 216 -23.43 20.44 22.45
C VAL A 216 -23.87 19.09 23.04
N TYR A 217 -24.80 19.09 24.00
CA TYR A 217 -25.39 17.89 24.57
C TYR A 217 -26.22 17.15 23.52
N GLN A 218 -27.16 17.84 22.88
CA GLN A 218 -28.01 17.30 21.81
C GLN A 218 -27.19 16.83 20.60
N GLN A 219 -26.13 17.54 20.21
CA GLN A 219 -25.28 17.17 19.07
C GLN A 219 -24.27 16.06 19.37
N VAL A 220 -23.75 15.93 20.59
CA VAL A 220 -22.52 15.14 20.88
C VAL A 220 -22.66 14.17 22.07
N TRP A 221 -23.64 14.34 22.96
CA TRP A 221 -23.84 13.46 24.13
C TRP A 221 -24.92 12.40 23.90
N ALA A 222 -25.98 12.74 23.17
CA ALA A 222 -27.13 11.86 22.89
C ALA A 222 -26.75 10.49 22.26
N ALA A 223 -25.62 10.41 21.55
CA ALA A 223 -25.14 9.16 20.92
C ALA A 223 -24.17 8.33 21.78
N ALA A 224 -23.76 8.81 22.97
CA ALA A 224 -22.62 8.23 23.69
C ALA A 224 -22.67 8.23 25.24
N LEU A 225 -23.55 9.01 25.89
CA LEU A 225 -23.51 9.24 27.35
C LEU A 225 -24.80 8.94 28.12
N ASP A 226 -25.76 8.28 27.47
CA ASP A 226 -27.11 7.93 27.95
C ASP A 226 -27.16 6.92 29.14
N LYS A 227 -26.03 6.75 29.84
CA LYS A 227 -25.85 5.89 31.03
C LYS A 227 -25.02 6.52 32.16
N VAL A 228 -24.59 7.78 32.03
CA VAL A 228 -23.69 8.42 33.02
C VAL A 228 -24.31 9.69 33.61
N TYR A 229 -25.06 10.48 32.84
CA TYR A 229 -25.60 11.77 33.28
C TYR A 229 -27.14 11.76 33.40
N GLN A 230 -27.65 10.95 34.33
CA GLN A 230 -29.04 11.02 34.82
C GLN A 230 -29.13 11.42 36.31
N GLN A 231 -28.02 11.82 36.96
CA GLN A 231 -27.99 12.17 38.38
C GLN A 231 -27.22 13.46 38.73
N ASP A 232 -26.33 13.97 37.87
CA ASP A 232 -25.53 15.17 38.14
C ASP A 232 -25.95 16.36 37.27
N ASP A 233 -26.95 17.13 37.73
CA ASP A 233 -27.31 18.47 37.21
C ASP A 233 -26.26 19.51 37.61
N HIS A 234 -25.05 19.31 37.10
CA HIS A 234 -23.88 20.16 37.33
C HIS A 234 -23.73 21.15 36.16
N GLY A 235 -24.49 22.25 36.25
CA GLY A 235 -24.56 23.31 35.23
C GLY A 235 -23.22 23.87 34.76
N ALA A 236 -23.24 24.54 33.61
CA ALA A 236 -22.09 24.78 32.71
C ALA A 236 -20.73 25.08 33.36
N VAL A 237 -20.71 25.96 34.36
CA VAL A 237 -19.50 26.34 35.11
C VAL A 237 -18.82 25.12 35.75
N LYS A 238 -19.60 24.23 36.38
CA LYS A 238 -19.10 22.99 36.98
C LYS A 238 -18.64 22.00 35.92
N THR A 239 -19.40 21.83 34.84
CA THR A 239 -19.08 20.89 33.74
C THR A 239 -17.72 21.20 33.13
N ILE A 240 -17.46 22.48 32.83
CA ILE A 240 -16.20 22.93 32.20
C ILE A 240 -15.04 22.86 33.19
N LYS A 241 -15.23 23.30 34.44
CA LYS A 241 -14.19 23.21 35.49
C LYS A 241 -13.80 21.75 35.79
N HIS A 242 -14.76 20.83 35.83
CA HIS A 242 -14.49 19.39 35.98
C HIS A 242 -13.69 18.85 34.79
N ALA A 243 -14.13 19.10 33.55
CA ALA A 243 -13.44 18.65 32.35
C ALA A 243 -11.99 19.17 32.25
N LEU A 244 -11.76 20.46 32.54
CA LEU A 244 -10.42 21.05 32.62
C LEU A 244 -9.55 20.38 33.68
N SER A 245 -10.10 20.12 34.87
CA SER A 245 -9.41 19.42 35.96
C SER A 245 -9.01 17.99 35.57
N THR A 246 -9.91 17.22 34.93
CA THR A 246 -9.60 15.88 34.42
C THR A 246 -8.47 15.89 33.39
N VAL A 247 -8.53 16.81 32.42
CA VAL A 247 -7.52 16.93 31.36
C VAL A 247 -6.17 17.37 31.96
N ALA A 248 -6.16 18.30 32.92
CA ALA A 248 -4.96 18.72 33.63
C ALA A 248 -4.35 17.58 34.48
N ALA A 249 -5.16 16.72 35.07
CA ALA A 249 -4.68 15.55 35.81
C ALA A 249 -3.99 14.52 34.87
N ASP A 250 -4.53 14.26 33.68
CA ASP A 250 -3.91 13.35 32.71
C ASP A 250 -2.65 13.94 32.07
N VAL A 251 -2.67 15.22 31.71
CA VAL A 251 -1.47 15.93 31.20
C VAL A 251 -0.40 16.02 32.28
N GLY A 252 -0.78 16.22 33.55
CA GLY A 252 0.12 16.21 34.70
C GLY A 252 0.83 14.87 34.90
N LYS A 253 0.13 13.73 34.74
CA LYS A 253 0.75 12.39 34.77
C LYS A 253 1.82 12.22 33.68
N LEU A 254 1.55 12.70 32.46
CA LEU A 254 2.51 12.65 31.35
C LEU A 254 3.69 13.62 31.56
N ALA A 255 3.42 14.80 32.13
CA ALA A 255 4.45 15.77 32.48
C ALA A 255 5.40 15.24 33.57
N ALA A 256 4.86 14.57 34.60
CA ALA A 256 5.66 13.88 35.61
C ALA A 256 6.48 12.73 35.00
N PHE A 257 5.85 11.84 34.22
CA PHE A 257 6.56 10.75 33.54
C PHE A 257 7.76 11.24 32.70
N THR A 258 7.57 12.26 31.86
CA THR A 258 8.67 12.83 31.05
C THR A 258 9.72 13.60 31.86
N GLN A 259 9.41 14.01 33.09
CA GLN A 259 10.37 14.63 34.01
C GLN A 259 11.21 13.56 34.73
N ASP A 260 10.54 12.59 35.35
CA ASP A 260 11.19 11.55 36.16
C ASP A 260 12.02 10.60 35.28
N LYS A 261 11.68 10.51 33.99
CA LYS A 261 12.39 9.73 32.97
C LYS A 261 13.25 10.57 32.01
N GLU A 262 13.57 11.83 32.33
CA GLU A 262 14.35 12.71 31.44
C GLU A 262 15.74 12.12 31.08
N TYR A 263 16.40 11.39 32.00
CA TYR A 263 17.65 10.65 31.73
C TYR A 263 17.45 9.40 30.85
N ASP A 264 16.44 8.59 31.14
CA ASP A 264 16.13 7.36 30.37
C ASP A 264 15.66 7.69 28.94
N VAL A 265 14.96 8.80 28.77
CA VAL A 265 14.61 9.37 27.46
C VAL A 265 15.86 9.81 26.70
N MET A 266 16.81 10.46 27.38
CA MET A 266 18.03 10.99 26.76
C MET A 266 18.98 9.88 26.29
N SER A 267 19.12 8.80 27.05
CA SER A 267 20.00 7.67 26.70
C SER A 267 19.49 6.90 25.46
N LEU A 268 18.17 6.85 25.25
CA LEU A 268 17.53 6.17 24.12
C LEU A 268 17.58 6.93 22.78
N ILE A 269 18.10 8.16 22.72
CA ILE A 269 18.16 8.97 21.48
C ILE A 269 19.16 8.39 20.47
N ASN A 270 20.34 7.98 20.96
CA ASN A 270 21.47 7.58 20.13
C ASN A 270 21.62 6.06 19.99
N VAL A 271 20.65 5.29 20.47
CA VAL A 271 20.62 3.83 20.29
C VAL A 271 20.31 3.53 18.82
N ALA A 272 21.29 3.02 18.10
CA ALA A 272 21.15 2.60 16.71
C ALA A 272 20.28 1.33 16.63
N SER A 273 18.96 1.50 16.61
CA SER A 273 18.03 0.42 16.33
C SER A 273 18.16 -0.03 14.87
N GLU A 274 18.26 -1.34 14.66
CA GLU A 274 18.09 -1.90 13.32
C GLU A 274 16.68 -1.54 12.83
N LYS A 275 16.59 -1.01 11.60
CA LYS A 275 15.27 -0.71 11.01
C LYS A 275 14.51 -2.03 10.85
N PRO A 276 13.27 -2.15 11.37
CA PRO A 276 12.51 -3.38 11.27
C PRO A 276 12.35 -3.79 9.80
N THR A 277 12.54 -5.08 9.50
CA THR A 277 12.44 -5.58 8.13
C THR A 277 11.02 -5.37 7.63
N PRO A 278 10.79 -4.59 6.54
CA PRO A 278 9.43 -4.21 6.16
C PRO A 278 8.53 -5.43 5.90
N PRO A 279 7.24 -5.41 6.29
CA PRO A 279 6.42 -6.63 6.24
C PRO A 279 6.18 -7.16 4.82
N ILE A 280 6.32 -6.31 3.80
CA ILE A 280 6.34 -6.70 2.38
C ILE A 280 7.58 -7.54 2.02
N VAL A 281 8.74 -7.28 2.63
CA VAL A 281 9.97 -8.08 2.48
C VAL A 281 9.81 -9.41 3.20
N LEU A 282 9.27 -9.41 4.42
CA LEU A 282 8.92 -10.65 5.15
C LEU A 282 7.94 -11.52 4.35
N ARG A 283 6.91 -10.90 3.74
CA ARG A 283 5.97 -11.58 2.83
C ARG A 283 6.67 -12.15 1.60
N ALA A 284 7.57 -11.40 0.96
CA ALA A 284 8.32 -11.87 -0.20
C ALA A 284 9.24 -13.07 0.15
N GLN A 285 9.87 -13.06 1.33
CA GLN A 285 10.64 -14.19 1.84
C GLN A 285 9.75 -15.42 2.12
N LEU A 286 8.56 -15.22 2.71
CA LEU A 286 7.60 -16.31 2.96
C LEU A 286 7.11 -16.94 1.64
N VAL A 287 6.72 -16.13 0.67
CA VAL A 287 6.29 -16.59 -0.67
C VAL A 287 7.44 -17.30 -1.39
N LYS A 288 8.68 -16.82 -1.25
CA LYS A 288 9.86 -17.51 -1.81
C LYS A 288 10.04 -18.91 -1.19
N LYS A 289 9.95 -19.05 0.13
CA LYS A 289 10.00 -20.36 0.81
C LYS A 289 8.88 -21.29 0.35
N GLN A 290 7.64 -20.79 0.29
CA GLN A 290 6.49 -21.55 -0.21
C GLN A 290 6.67 -22.02 -1.66
N LEU A 291 7.28 -21.21 -2.53
CA LEU A 291 7.63 -21.60 -3.91
C LEU A 291 8.76 -22.64 -3.97
N GLU A 292 9.73 -22.58 -3.06
CA GLU A 292 10.80 -23.57 -2.95
C GLU A 292 10.26 -24.91 -2.43
N GLU A 293 9.44 -24.88 -1.37
CA GLU A 293 8.69 -26.04 -0.85
C GLU A 293 7.81 -26.66 -1.94
N THR A 294 7.02 -25.85 -2.65
CA THR A 294 6.17 -26.30 -3.77
C THR A 294 6.98 -27.03 -4.83
N LYS A 295 8.14 -26.51 -5.25
CA LYS A 295 9.03 -27.20 -6.20
C LYS A 295 9.50 -28.56 -5.68
N THR A 296 9.87 -28.67 -4.40
CA THR A 296 10.27 -29.97 -3.83
C THR A 296 9.11 -30.97 -3.78
N LEU A 297 7.87 -30.49 -3.56
CA LEU A 297 6.68 -31.33 -3.61
C LEU A 297 6.35 -31.78 -5.04
N THR A 298 6.49 -30.89 -6.04
CA THR A 298 6.33 -31.23 -7.46
C THR A 298 7.31 -32.32 -7.87
N ILE A 299 8.61 -32.16 -7.59
CA ILE A 299 9.64 -33.17 -7.91
C ILE A 299 9.37 -34.50 -7.20
N ARG A 300 8.91 -34.48 -5.95
CA ARG A 300 8.50 -35.70 -5.23
C ARG A 300 7.30 -36.39 -5.87
N LEU A 301 6.34 -35.62 -6.39
CA LEU A 301 5.15 -36.13 -7.08
C LEU A 301 5.53 -36.73 -8.44
N GLU A 302 6.36 -36.03 -9.23
CA GLU A 302 6.90 -36.52 -10.51
C GLU A 302 7.67 -37.84 -10.34
N ASN A 303 8.52 -37.94 -9.31
CA ASN A 303 9.21 -39.18 -8.97
C ASN A 303 8.25 -40.29 -8.58
N LYS A 304 7.19 -40.00 -7.79
CA LYS A 304 6.18 -41.01 -7.44
C LYS A 304 5.33 -41.44 -8.64
N GLU A 305 5.09 -40.55 -9.60
CA GLU A 305 4.50 -40.94 -10.88
C GLU A 305 5.44 -41.84 -11.71
N ALA A 306 6.75 -41.58 -11.69
CA ALA A 306 7.73 -42.44 -12.34
C ALA A 306 7.75 -43.85 -11.71
N ASP A 307 7.81 -43.94 -10.37
CA ASP A 307 7.69 -45.20 -9.62
C ASP A 307 6.42 -45.96 -10.04
N ILE A 308 5.26 -45.28 -10.09
CA ILE A 308 3.98 -45.88 -10.46
C ILE A 308 3.96 -46.33 -11.93
N LYS A 309 4.60 -45.58 -12.84
CA LYS A 309 4.73 -45.94 -14.27
C LYS A 309 5.64 -47.16 -14.44
N GLU A 310 6.71 -47.28 -13.66
CA GLU A 310 7.61 -48.44 -13.67
C GLU A 310 6.97 -49.68 -13.03
N LEU A 311 6.38 -49.56 -11.85
CA LEU A 311 5.64 -50.65 -11.19
C LEU A 311 4.50 -51.19 -12.08
N LYS A 312 3.81 -50.33 -12.84
CA LYS A 312 2.81 -50.75 -13.84
C LYS A 312 3.42 -51.50 -15.02
N LYS A 313 4.66 -51.21 -15.44
CA LYS A 313 5.38 -51.99 -16.46
C LYS A 313 5.82 -53.35 -15.89
N ALA A 314 6.42 -53.35 -14.70
CA ALA A 314 6.86 -54.58 -14.03
C ALA A 314 5.68 -55.55 -13.76
N LEU A 315 4.53 -55.01 -13.34
CA LEU A 315 3.30 -55.79 -13.15
C LEU A 315 2.81 -56.43 -14.47
N LYS A 316 2.87 -55.71 -15.60
CA LYS A 316 2.54 -56.28 -16.92
C LYS A 316 3.51 -57.38 -17.33
N ALA A 317 4.81 -57.16 -17.21
CA ALA A 317 5.81 -58.17 -17.51
C ALA A 317 5.64 -59.44 -16.64
N LYS A 318 5.29 -59.28 -15.35
CA LYS A 318 4.96 -60.43 -14.49
C LYS A 318 3.63 -61.10 -14.84
N GLN A 319 2.63 -60.36 -15.32
CA GLN A 319 1.39 -60.95 -15.84
C GLN A 319 1.64 -61.75 -17.12
N GLU A 320 2.52 -61.26 -17.99
CA GLU A 320 2.95 -61.92 -19.22
C GLU A 320 3.75 -63.20 -18.89
N GLU A 321 4.76 -63.13 -18.02
CA GLU A 321 5.49 -64.30 -17.48
C GLU A 321 4.55 -65.35 -16.88
N LEU A 322 3.59 -64.94 -16.03
CA LEU A 322 2.61 -65.85 -15.43
C LEU A 322 1.71 -66.51 -16.49
N SER A 323 1.31 -65.78 -17.53
CA SER A 323 0.51 -66.33 -18.62
C SER A 323 1.29 -67.37 -19.44
N GLU A 324 2.57 -67.12 -19.73
CA GLU A 324 3.45 -68.11 -20.35
C GLU A 324 3.63 -69.35 -19.48
N MET A 325 3.89 -69.17 -18.18
CA MET A 325 4.07 -70.29 -17.25
C MET A 325 2.77 -71.10 -17.09
N GLN A 326 1.60 -70.46 -17.11
CA GLN A 326 0.31 -71.17 -17.14
C GLN A 326 0.14 -71.98 -18.43
N ILE A 327 0.43 -71.42 -19.61
CA ILE A 327 0.36 -72.15 -20.89
C ILE A 327 1.32 -73.35 -20.88
N ARG A 328 2.54 -73.18 -20.35
CA ARG A 328 3.52 -74.26 -20.16
C ARG A 328 3.00 -75.33 -19.19
N ARG A 329 2.33 -74.93 -18.10
CA ARG A 329 1.72 -75.84 -17.11
C ARG A 329 0.60 -76.67 -17.74
N GLU A 330 -0.34 -76.02 -18.42
CA GLU A 330 -1.45 -76.68 -19.11
C GLU A 330 -0.98 -77.62 -20.23
N LEU A 331 0.07 -77.25 -20.97
CA LEU A 331 0.70 -78.13 -21.96
C LEU A 331 1.39 -79.34 -21.30
N GLY A 332 2.01 -79.14 -20.14
CA GLY A 332 2.56 -80.21 -19.30
C GLY A 332 1.50 -81.18 -18.80
N GLU A 333 0.39 -80.67 -18.27
CA GLU A 333 -0.77 -81.44 -17.81
C GLU A 333 -1.39 -82.26 -18.96
N ARG A 334 -1.55 -81.67 -20.15
CA ARG A 334 -2.04 -82.36 -21.35
C ARG A 334 -1.07 -83.47 -21.83
N LYS A 335 0.24 -83.23 -21.76
CA LYS A 335 1.26 -84.26 -22.09
C LYS A 335 1.29 -85.39 -21.07
N LEU A 336 1.21 -85.07 -19.78
CA LEU A 336 1.22 -86.06 -18.69
C LEU A 336 -0.04 -86.93 -18.73
N THR A 337 -1.22 -86.35 -18.98
CA THR A 337 -2.48 -87.11 -19.13
C THR A 337 -2.50 -87.97 -20.39
N SER A 338 -1.87 -87.56 -21.50
CA SER A 338 -1.62 -88.46 -22.64
C SER A 338 -0.69 -89.61 -22.26
N ALA A 339 0.49 -89.30 -21.72
CA ALA A 339 1.50 -90.30 -21.37
C ALA A 339 1.00 -91.32 -20.33
N ALA A 340 0.12 -90.90 -19.41
CA ALA A 340 -0.57 -91.77 -18.47
C ALA A 340 -1.51 -92.76 -19.19
N ARG A 341 -2.35 -92.29 -20.12
CA ARG A 341 -3.19 -93.17 -20.97
C ARG A 341 -2.35 -94.11 -21.82
N ASP A 342 -1.25 -93.62 -22.41
CA ASP A 342 -0.34 -94.44 -23.21
C ASP A 342 0.38 -95.50 -22.35
N ALA A 343 0.69 -95.19 -21.09
CA ALA A 343 1.21 -96.15 -20.13
C ALA A 343 0.16 -97.18 -19.69
N GLU A 344 -1.08 -96.75 -19.44
CA GLU A 344 -2.21 -97.61 -19.09
C GLU A 344 -2.54 -98.61 -20.21
N VAL A 345 -2.62 -98.15 -21.46
CA VAL A 345 -2.81 -99.01 -22.64
C VAL A 345 -1.67 -100.02 -22.79
N ARG A 346 -0.40 -99.62 -22.55
CA ARG A 346 0.74 -100.54 -22.55
C ARG A 346 0.71 -101.53 -21.39
N ALA A 347 0.25 -101.13 -20.21
CA ALA A 347 0.06 -102.04 -19.08
C ALA A 347 -1.03 -103.08 -19.39
N GLN A 348 -2.16 -102.67 -19.97
CA GLN A 348 -3.22 -103.58 -20.43
C GLN A 348 -2.71 -104.56 -21.52
N GLN A 349 -1.86 -104.10 -22.44
CA GLN A 349 -1.24 -104.97 -23.46
C GLN A 349 -0.24 -105.97 -22.86
N LEU A 350 0.57 -105.55 -21.90
CA LEU A 350 1.51 -106.42 -21.19
C LEU A 350 0.79 -107.43 -20.31
N GLN A 351 -0.30 -107.03 -19.63
CA GLN A 351 -1.13 -107.95 -18.85
C GLN A 351 -1.69 -109.06 -19.72
N ARG A 352 -2.33 -108.73 -20.87
CA ARG A 352 -2.84 -109.75 -21.81
C ARG A 352 -1.75 -110.72 -22.27
N ARG A 353 -0.56 -110.23 -22.61
CA ARG A 353 0.59 -111.07 -22.99
C ARG A 353 1.08 -111.96 -21.85
N LEU A 354 1.01 -111.49 -20.61
CA LEU A 354 1.36 -112.25 -19.41
C LEU A 354 0.31 -113.32 -19.12
N ASP A 355 -0.98 -113.01 -19.26
CA ASP A 355 -2.08 -113.96 -19.14
C ASP A 355 -1.98 -115.05 -20.23
N ASP A 356 -1.73 -114.68 -21.49
CA ASP A 356 -1.47 -115.59 -22.61
C ASP A 356 -0.25 -116.50 -22.34
N ALA A 357 0.86 -115.92 -21.88
CA ALA A 357 2.08 -116.67 -21.56
C ALA A 357 1.90 -117.62 -20.38
N GLN A 358 1.17 -117.22 -19.32
CA GLN A 358 0.80 -118.11 -18.22
C GLN A 358 -0.12 -119.24 -18.67
N ASN A 359 -1.05 -118.97 -19.59
CA ASN A 359 -1.91 -120.01 -20.16
C ASN A 359 -1.14 -120.97 -21.09
N GLN A 360 -0.07 -120.51 -21.75
CA GLN A 360 0.85 -121.38 -22.48
C GLN A 360 1.73 -122.19 -21.53
N LEU A 361 2.23 -121.60 -20.44
CA LEU A 361 3.00 -122.30 -19.40
C LEU A 361 2.19 -123.43 -18.77
N LYS A 362 0.95 -123.17 -18.33
CA LYS A 362 0.06 -124.19 -17.76
C LYS A 362 -0.26 -125.35 -18.72
N ARG A 363 -0.31 -125.09 -20.02
CA ARG A 363 -0.43 -126.14 -21.05
C ARG A 363 0.86 -126.94 -21.16
N LYS A 364 2.02 -126.27 -21.19
CA LYS A 364 3.33 -126.91 -21.22
C LYS A 364 3.65 -127.71 -19.96
N GLU A 365 3.28 -127.23 -18.79
CA GLU A 365 3.38 -127.93 -17.51
C GLU A 365 2.59 -129.24 -17.57
N LYS A 366 1.32 -129.20 -18.02
CA LYS A 366 0.51 -130.40 -18.22
C LYS A 366 1.05 -131.36 -19.29
N GLU A 367 1.53 -130.83 -20.43
CA GLU A 367 2.21 -131.63 -21.45
C GLU A 367 3.49 -132.30 -20.89
N PHE A 368 4.23 -131.60 -20.02
CA PHE A 368 5.43 -132.15 -19.39
C PHE A 368 5.08 -133.20 -18.32
N GLU A 369 4.07 -132.99 -17.49
CA GLU A 369 3.52 -133.99 -16.57
C GLU A 369 3.15 -135.28 -17.31
N GLU A 370 2.37 -135.17 -18.41
CA GLU A 370 2.00 -136.29 -19.27
C GLU A 370 3.23 -137.03 -19.86
N THR A 371 4.29 -136.32 -20.24
CA THR A 371 5.55 -136.97 -20.69
C THR A 371 6.42 -137.51 -19.55
N MET A 372 6.35 -136.94 -18.35
CA MET A 372 7.10 -137.42 -17.19
C MET A 372 6.52 -138.72 -16.64
N ASP A 373 5.19 -138.86 -16.62
CA ASP A 373 4.53 -140.13 -16.28
C ASP A 373 4.92 -141.25 -17.27
N HIS A 374 5.01 -140.94 -18.57
CA HIS A 374 5.51 -141.89 -19.58
C HIS A 374 6.99 -142.24 -19.36
N LEU A 375 7.86 -141.24 -19.17
CA LEU A 375 9.28 -141.48 -18.95
C LEU A 375 9.56 -142.21 -17.63
N GLN A 376 8.72 -142.04 -16.60
CA GLN A 376 8.85 -142.82 -15.37
C GLN A 376 8.47 -144.29 -15.59
N GLN A 377 7.43 -144.59 -16.40
CA GLN A 377 7.14 -145.96 -16.82
C GLN A 377 8.31 -146.58 -17.62
N ASP A 378 8.95 -145.81 -18.51
CA ASP A 378 10.15 -146.26 -19.24
C ASP A 378 11.35 -146.47 -18.31
N ILE A 379 11.57 -145.62 -17.30
CA ILE A 379 12.65 -145.75 -16.32
C ILE A 379 12.45 -146.99 -15.44
N ASP A 380 11.24 -147.22 -14.94
CA ASP A 380 10.93 -148.38 -14.10
C ASP A 380 11.14 -149.70 -14.88
N SER A 381 10.91 -149.67 -16.21
CA SER A 381 11.28 -150.76 -17.11
C SER A 381 12.82 -150.89 -17.26
N LEU A 382 13.52 -149.81 -17.61
CA LEU A 382 14.96 -149.82 -17.89
C LEU A 382 15.85 -150.07 -16.65
N GLU A 383 15.40 -149.70 -15.45
CA GLU A 383 16.10 -150.02 -14.19
C GLU A 383 16.15 -151.55 -13.97
N SER A 384 15.08 -152.27 -14.36
CA SER A 384 15.03 -153.74 -14.30
C SER A 384 16.05 -154.39 -15.26
N GLU A 385 16.21 -153.84 -16.47
CA GLU A 385 17.19 -154.31 -17.47
C GLU A 385 18.63 -153.94 -17.08
N ARG A 386 18.86 -152.72 -16.60
CA ARG A 386 20.19 -152.24 -16.19
C ARG A 386 20.75 -153.05 -15.01
N GLY A 387 19.87 -153.58 -14.13
CA GLY A 387 20.23 -154.55 -13.10
C GLY A 387 21.02 -155.73 -13.67
N ALA A 388 20.54 -156.33 -14.77
CA ALA A 388 21.15 -157.50 -15.41
C ALA A 388 22.44 -157.19 -16.22
N LEU A 389 22.75 -155.91 -16.48
CA LEU A 389 23.92 -155.50 -17.26
C LEU A 389 25.09 -154.97 -16.40
N ARG A 390 24.82 -154.47 -15.18
CA ARG A 390 25.88 -153.91 -14.32
C ARG A 390 26.95 -154.93 -13.92
N ASP A 391 26.58 -156.21 -13.82
CA ASP A 391 27.49 -157.30 -13.49
C ASP A 391 28.57 -157.56 -14.56
N LYS A 392 28.34 -157.14 -15.81
CA LYS A 392 29.27 -157.39 -16.93
C LYS A 392 30.38 -156.33 -17.07
N LEU A 393 30.27 -155.17 -16.43
CA LEU A 393 31.12 -154.00 -16.72
C LEU A 393 32.16 -153.64 -15.64
N LYS A 394 32.68 -154.63 -14.91
CA LYS A 394 33.90 -154.45 -14.07
C LYS A 394 35.22 -154.55 -14.84
N LEU A 395 35.15 -154.74 -16.17
CA LEU A 395 36.23 -154.95 -17.17
C LEU A 395 37.56 -154.19 -16.98
N TYR A 396 37.84 -153.21 -17.87
CA TYR A 396 39.19 -152.63 -18.00
C TYR A 396 39.26 -151.13 -18.35
N ALA A 397 39.92 -150.39 -17.45
CA ALA A 397 40.78 -149.21 -17.70
C ALA A 397 40.19 -147.89 -18.24
N LYS A 398 40.96 -146.80 -18.05
CA LYS A 398 40.51 -145.39 -18.15
C LYS A 398 41.71 -144.41 -18.20
N ARG A 399 41.77 -143.41 -19.09
CA ARG A 399 42.57 -142.17 -18.92
C ARG A 399 42.13 -141.02 -19.86
N GLY A 400 42.35 -139.75 -19.43
CA GLY A 400 42.09 -138.50 -20.19
C GLY A 400 43.34 -137.93 -20.90
N THR A 401 43.48 -136.62 -21.22
CA THR A 401 42.88 -135.38 -20.61
C THR A 401 43.16 -134.13 -21.50
N HIS A 402 42.41 -133.01 -21.40
CA HIS A 402 42.77 -131.56 -21.66
C HIS A 402 41.49 -130.66 -21.47
N HIS A 403 41.40 -129.30 -21.49
CA HIS A 403 42.33 -128.15 -21.66
C HIS A 403 41.92 -126.92 -20.77
N ALA A 404 42.16 -125.64 -21.14
CA ALA A 404 41.95 -124.44 -20.26
C ALA A 404 41.87 -123.04 -20.97
N VAL A 405 41.78 -121.92 -20.19
CA VAL A 405 41.96 -120.45 -20.48
C VAL A 405 40.68 -119.64 -20.88
N ALA A 406 40.44 -118.33 -20.58
CA ALA A 406 40.66 -117.41 -19.41
C ALA A 406 40.01 -115.99 -19.66
N SER A 407 39.60 -115.21 -18.62
CA SER A 407 39.14 -113.77 -18.64
C SER A 407 38.75 -113.27 -17.21
N PRO A 408 38.30 -112.01 -16.93
CA PRO A 408 38.82 -110.65 -17.24
C PRO A 408 38.85 -109.71 -15.98
N VAL A 409 39.09 -108.38 -16.12
CA VAL A 409 39.01 -107.35 -15.03
C VAL A 409 38.44 -105.99 -15.52
N ALA A 410 37.82 -105.18 -14.64
CA ALA A 410 37.35 -103.78 -14.85
C ALA A 410 37.61 -102.93 -13.55
N VAL A 411 37.39 -101.59 -13.45
CA VAL A 411 36.10 -100.91 -13.16
C VAL A 411 36.35 -99.38 -12.85
N ARG A 412 35.58 -98.44 -13.48
CA ARG A 412 35.11 -97.07 -13.03
C ARG A 412 36.08 -96.01 -12.46
N ASP A 413 35.82 -94.68 -12.38
CA ASP A 413 34.92 -93.65 -13.00
C ASP A 413 35.73 -92.28 -12.91
N TYR A 414 35.33 -90.99 -12.84
CA TYR A 414 34.09 -90.18 -12.67
C TYR A 414 34.31 -88.72 -13.19
N THR A 415 33.46 -87.72 -12.85
CA THR A 415 33.43 -86.30 -13.35
C THR A 415 32.81 -85.34 -12.28
N PRO A 416 32.40 -84.04 -12.47
CA PRO A 416 32.62 -82.98 -13.53
C PRO A 416 33.12 -81.57 -12.99
N VAL A 417 33.72 -80.64 -13.79
CA VAL A 417 33.21 -79.41 -14.53
C VAL A 417 32.49 -78.32 -13.64
N VAL A 418 32.72 -76.97 -13.67
CA VAL A 418 32.44 -75.83 -14.62
C VAL A 418 33.13 -74.53 -14.06
N THR A 419 34.10 -73.78 -14.63
CA THR A 419 34.23 -72.79 -15.76
C THR A 419 33.59 -71.37 -15.68
N THR A 420 34.42 -70.32 -15.38
CA THR A 420 34.52 -68.96 -16.05
C THR A 420 33.32 -67.95 -16.10
N PRO A 421 33.43 -66.66 -16.57
CA PRO A 421 34.56 -65.80 -17.01
C PRO A 421 34.60 -64.34 -16.39
N THR A 422 35.46 -63.47 -16.97
CA THR A 422 35.73 -62.01 -16.72
C THR A 422 34.86 -61.06 -17.60
N PRO A 423 35.12 -59.73 -17.86
CA PRO A 423 35.97 -58.68 -17.25
C PRO A 423 35.25 -57.31 -17.01
N LYS A 424 35.97 -56.21 -16.65
CA LYS A 424 35.62 -54.79 -16.96
C LYS A 424 36.72 -53.74 -16.63
N ASP A 425 36.65 -52.56 -17.24
CA ASP A 425 37.65 -51.47 -17.23
C ASP A 425 37.27 -50.19 -16.45
N ALA A 426 38.30 -49.37 -16.14
CA ALA A 426 38.42 -47.89 -16.01
C ALA A 426 37.23 -47.00 -15.51
N PRO A 427 37.49 -45.93 -14.71
CA PRO A 427 37.83 -44.62 -15.31
C PRO A 427 38.81 -43.73 -14.49
N GLN A 428 38.76 -42.40 -14.73
CA GLN A 428 39.80 -41.38 -14.43
C GLN A 428 39.68 -40.67 -13.05
N ALA A 429 40.68 -39.84 -12.74
CA ALA A 429 40.82 -39.06 -11.49
C ALA A 429 40.25 -37.61 -11.57
N PRO A 430 40.17 -36.91 -10.42
CA PRO A 430 40.28 -35.44 -10.38
C PRO A 430 41.44 -34.92 -9.50
N VAL A 431 41.72 -33.63 -9.63
CA VAL A 431 42.89 -32.91 -9.07
C VAL A 431 42.70 -32.51 -7.60
N LYS A 432 43.77 -32.53 -6.80
CA LYS A 432 43.83 -31.90 -5.47
C LYS A 432 44.19 -30.41 -5.58
N VAL A 433 43.42 -29.54 -4.95
CA VAL A 433 43.78 -28.13 -4.69
C VAL A 433 44.30 -28.01 -3.26
N ALA A 434 45.35 -27.21 -3.05
CA ALA A 434 45.96 -27.03 -1.74
C ALA A 434 45.20 -26.01 -0.87
N THR A 435 45.07 -26.28 0.42
CA THR A 435 44.47 -25.37 1.41
C THR A 435 45.53 -24.55 2.12
N GLY A 436 45.43 -23.23 2.06
CA GLY A 436 46.27 -22.29 2.81
C GLY A 436 45.71 -20.88 2.76
N ILE A 437 45.87 -20.12 3.86
CA ILE A 437 45.23 -18.81 4.16
C ILE A 437 43.76 -18.94 4.62
N ALA A 438 43.38 -18.13 5.61
CA ALA A 438 42.10 -18.23 6.32
C ALA A 438 40.92 -17.64 5.52
N ALA A 439 39.81 -18.37 5.43
CA ALA A 439 38.67 -18.03 4.57
C ALA A 439 37.73 -16.93 5.11
N GLY A 440 37.99 -16.35 6.28
CA GLY A 440 37.16 -15.31 6.89
C GLY A 440 37.41 -13.93 6.29
N GLU A 441 38.61 -13.38 6.51
CA GLU A 441 38.96 -11.99 6.23
C GLU A 441 38.78 -11.61 4.75
N VAL A 442 39.15 -12.51 3.83
CA VAL A 442 39.00 -12.31 2.37
C VAL A 442 37.52 -12.20 1.97
N ASN A 443 36.64 -12.96 2.63
CA ASN A 443 35.20 -12.95 2.36
C ASN A 443 34.55 -11.65 2.86
N GLU A 444 34.91 -11.17 4.05
CA GLU A 444 34.42 -9.90 4.59
C GLU A 444 34.92 -8.69 3.77
N ALA A 445 36.19 -8.69 3.35
CA ALA A 445 36.74 -7.65 2.49
C ALA A 445 36.01 -7.58 1.13
N LEU A 446 35.74 -8.73 0.48
CA LEU A 446 34.95 -8.80 -0.75
C LEU A 446 33.51 -8.35 -0.55
N GLN A 447 32.85 -8.73 0.54
CA GLN A 447 31.49 -8.28 0.86
C GLN A 447 31.43 -6.77 1.13
N HIS A 448 32.44 -6.20 1.78
CA HIS A 448 32.55 -4.76 1.98
C HIS A 448 32.75 -4.01 0.64
N GLN A 449 33.65 -4.49 -0.22
CA GLN A 449 33.84 -3.93 -1.56
C GLN A 449 32.56 -4.01 -2.41
N LEU A 450 31.84 -5.14 -2.39
CA LEU A 450 30.57 -5.30 -3.08
C LEU A 450 29.50 -4.32 -2.59
N LYS A 451 29.40 -4.07 -1.28
CA LYS A 451 28.49 -3.06 -0.70
C LYS A 451 28.83 -1.63 -1.13
N VAL A 452 30.11 -1.27 -1.13
CA VAL A 452 30.56 0.06 -1.60
C VAL A 452 30.30 0.24 -3.10
N LEU A 453 30.54 -0.81 -3.90
CA LEU A 453 30.27 -0.80 -5.34
C LEU A 453 28.76 -0.72 -5.63
N SER A 454 27.90 -1.43 -4.90
CA SER A 454 26.44 -1.32 -5.10
C SER A 454 25.95 0.09 -4.78
N TRP A 455 26.38 0.68 -3.66
CA TRP A 455 25.99 2.04 -3.26
C TRP A 455 26.46 3.11 -4.26
N THR A 456 27.69 3.01 -4.78
CA THR A 456 28.18 3.95 -5.81
C THR A 456 27.41 3.81 -7.13
N VAL A 457 27.04 2.60 -7.54
CA VAL A 457 26.21 2.35 -8.73
C VAL A 457 24.78 2.88 -8.55
N GLU A 458 24.19 2.74 -7.36
CA GLU A 458 22.87 3.30 -7.03
C GLU A 458 22.89 4.83 -7.07
N ARG A 459 23.86 5.46 -6.39
CA ARG A 459 24.07 6.92 -6.42
C ARG A 459 24.28 7.46 -7.84
N GLU A 460 25.03 6.76 -8.68
CA GLU A 460 25.21 7.13 -10.10
C GLU A 460 23.91 7.01 -10.90
N ARG A 461 23.09 5.98 -10.65
CA ARG A 461 21.77 5.83 -11.28
C ARG A 461 20.82 6.95 -10.86
N GLU A 462 20.80 7.32 -9.59
CA GLU A 462 20.03 8.46 -9.07
C GLU A 462 20.49 9.79 -9.68
N ALA A 463 21.81 10.03 -9.75
CA ALA A 463 22.38 11.23 -10.35
C ALA A 463 22.00 11.38 -11.84
N ARG A 464 22.03 10.27 -12.59
CA ARG A 464 21.61 10.21 -14.00
C ARG A 464 20.10 10.40 -14.17
N ALA A 465 19.27 9.74 -13.35
CA ALA A 465 17.83 9.94 -13.35
C ALA A 465 17.46 11.40 -13.05
N ALA A 466 18.12 12.01 -12.06
CA ALA A 466 17.95 13.43 -11.73
C ALA A 466 18.44 14.36 -12.86
N ALA A 467 19.51 14.00 -13.59
CA ALA A 467 19.97 14.75 -14.75
C ALA A 467 18.94 14.70 -15.91
N CYS A 468 18.43 13.51 -16.25
CA CYS A 468 17.38 13.35 -17.26
C CYS A 468 16.10 14.10 -16.86
N ALA A 469 15.71 14.05 -15.59
CA ALA A 469 14.56 14.79 -15.06
C ALA A 469 14.78 16.32 -15.05
N ARG A 470 16.01 16.81 -14.88
CA ARG A 470 16.34 18.24 -15.07
C ARG A 470 16.23 18.63 -16.55
N ALA A 471 16.75 17.82 -17.47
CA ALA A 471 16.68 18.09 -18.91
C ALA A 471 15.23 18.12 -19.43
N SER A 472 14.39 17.14 -19.06
CA SER A 472 12.98 17.12 -19.47
C SER A 472 12.18 18.29 -18.86
N ARG A 473 12.43 18.65 -17.60
CA ARG A 473 11.85 19.85 -16.96
C ARG A 473 12.31 21.15 -17.63
N ALA A 474 13.56 21.22 -18.11
CA ALA A 474 14.06 22.39 -18.85
C ALA A 474 13.37 22.51 -20.21
N ALA A 475 13.28 21.42 -20.97
CA ALA A 475 12.55 21.38 -22.24
C ALA A 475 11.06 21.77 -22.08
N LEU A 476 10.38 21.24 -21.06
CA LEU A 476 8.99 21.60 -20.75
C LEU A 476 8.83 23.07 -20.33
N ARG A 477 9.83 23.66 -19.66
CA ARG A 477 9.83 25.09 -19.28
C ARG A 477 10.16 26.03 -20.44
N ALA A 478 10.81 25.54 -21.50
CA ALA A 478 11.05 26.31 -22.72
C ALA A 478 9.79 26.43 -23.60
N LEU A 479 8.77 25.59 -23.38
CA LEU A 479 7.46 25.70 -24.03
C LEU A 479 6.61 26.79 -23.36
N ARG A 480 5.89 27.57 -24.16
CA ARG A 480 4.98 28.61 -23.64
C ARG A 480 3.83 27.98 -22.84
N PRO A 481 3.55 28.40 -21.59
CA PRO A 481 2.46 27.85 -20.80
C PRO A 481 1.08 27.99 -21.48
N LEU A 482 0.43 26.86 -21.72
CA LEU A 482 -0.90 26.80 -22.33
C LEU A 482 -1.96 27.30 -21.34
N HIS A 483 -2.66 28.38 -21.69
CA HIS A 483 -3.73 28.96 -20.88
C HIS A 483 -5.10 28.50 -21.41
N HIS A 484 -5.77 27.59 -20.71
CA HIS A 484 -7.09 27.10 -21.12
C HIS A 484 -8.17 28.19 -20.88
N PRO A 485 -8.80 28.75 -21.94
CA PRO A 485 -9.63 29.94 -21.81
C PRO A 485 -10.94 29.71 -21.06
N ALA A 486 -11.40 28.46 -20.94
CA ALA A 486 -12.60 28.07 -20.19
C ALA A 486 -12.29 27.41 -18.83
N ALA A 487 -11.06 27.52 -18.31
CA ALA A 487 -10.74 27.08 -16.94
C ALA A 487 -11.59 27.86 -15.91
N PRO A 488 -12.04 27.26 -14.80
CA PRO A 488 -12.95 27.91 -13.85
C PRO A 488 -12.36 29.20 -13.27
N ALA A 489 -11.08 29.20 -12.88
CA ALA A 489 -10.37 30.38 -12.41
C ALA A 489 -10.15 31.46 -13.49
N ALA A 490 -10.24 31.12 -14.79
CA ALA A 490 -10.23 32.11 -15.88
C ALA A 490 -11.64 32.68 -16.11
N ALA A 491 -12.68 31.85 -16.03
CA ALA A 491 -14.08 32.27 -16.14
C ALA A 491 -14.50 33.20 -14.99
N LEU A 492 -14.11 32.90 -13.75
CA LEU A 492 -14.37 33.76 -12.58
C LEU A 492 -13.72 35.15 -12.73
N ARG A 493 -12.45 35.21 -13.14
CA ARG A 493 -11.76 36.50 -13.40
C ARG A 493 -12.44 37.33 -14.50
N ARG A 494 -12.97 36.70 -15.57
CA ARG A 494 -13.72 37.43 -16.60
C ARG A 494 -15.06 37.96 -16.10
N ARG A 495 -15.77 37.23 -15.23
CA ARG A 495 -17.01 37.71 -14.59
C ARG A 495 -16.73 38.94 -13.74
N ALA A 496 -15.74 38.86 -12.84
CA ALA A 496 -15.34 40.00 -12.01
C ALA A 496 -14.95 41.24 -12.85
N ALA A 497 -14.23 41.07 -13.97
CA ALA A 497 -13.93 42.17 -14.88
C ALA A 497 -15.21 42.78 -15.51
N ALA A 498 -16.12 41.96 -16.03
CA ALA A 498 -17.38 42.43 -16.61
C ALA A 498 -18.30 43.11 -15.57
N ASP A 499 -18.28 42.65 -14.32
CA ASP A 499 -18.99 43.28 -13.21
C ASP A 499 -18.42 44.68 -12.90
N LEU A 500 -17.09 44.87 -12.95
CA LEU A 500 -16.47 46.20 -12.83
C LEU A 500 -16.76 47.11 -14.03
N GLU A 501 -16.74 46.57 -15.25
CA GLU A 501 -17.13 47.31 -16.47
C GLU A 501 -18.59 47.81 -16.37
N LEU A 502 -19.50 46.96 -15.87
CA LEU A 502 -20.90 47.32 -15.64
C LEU A 502 -21.06 48.37 -14.52
N ARG A 503 -20.28 48.28 -13.43
CA ARG A 503 -20.24 49.32 -12.37
C ARG A 503 -19.72 50.65 -12.92
N LEU A 504 -18.65 50.63 -13.72
CA LEU A 504 -18.05 51.82 -14.32
C LEU A 504 -18.99 52.47 -15.34
N ALA A 505 -19.68 51.69 -16.17
CA ALA A 505 -20.70 52.18 -17.10
C ALA A 505 -21.87 52.84 -16.34
N ARG A 506 -22.34 52.23 -15.24
CA ARG A 506 -23.35 52.83 -14.35
C ARG A 506 -22.87 54.15 -13.75
N LEU A 507 -21.66 54.19 -13.20
CA LEU A 507 -21.07 55.42 -12.65
C LEU A 507 -20.93 56.53 -13.72
N HIS A 508 -20.59 56.18 -14.96
CA HIS A 508 -20.57 57.11 -16.08
C HIS A 508 -21.97 57.67 -16.42
N THR A 509 -23.02 56.84 -16.35
CA THR A 509 -24.41 57.33 -16.51
C THR A 509 -24.86 58.19 -15.31
N GLU A 510 -24.47 57.87 -14.08
CA GLU A 510 -24.72 58.72 -12.91
C GLU A 510 -24.02 60.08 -13.06
N TRP A 511 -22.75 60.09 -13.49
CA TRP A 511 -21.94 61.30 -13.65
C TRP A 511 -22.47 62.21 -14.77
N THR A 512 -22.83 61.65 -15.93
CA THR A 512 -23.41 62.43 -17.04
C THR A 512 -24.78 62.99 -16.68
N LEU A 513 -25.63 62.24 -15.98
CA LEU A 513 -26.91 62.72 -15.45
C LEU A 513 -26.72 63.79 -14.36
N PHE A 514 -25.68 63.68 -13.53
CA PHE A 514 -25.31 64.70 -12.54
C PHE A 514 -24.89 66.01 -13.21
N VAL A 515 -23.96 65.95 -14.18
CA VAL A 515 -23.53 67.13 -14.95
C VAL A 515 -24.72 67.81 -15.64
N ALA A 516 -25.59 67.04 -16.32
CA ALA A 516 -26.78 67.58 -16.98
C ALA A 516 -27.79 68.21 -16.01
N LYS A 517 -27.87 67.74 -14.76
CA LYS A 517 -28.77 68.28 -13.72
C LYS A 517 -28.15 69.40 -12.88
N SER A 518 -26.84 69.61 -12.96
CA SER A 518 -26.09 70.52 -12.07
C SER A 518 -26.50 72.00 -12.16
N GLY A 519 -27.10 72.43 -13.28
CA GLY A 519 -27.62 73.79 -13.47
C GLY A 519 -29.07 74.01 -13.00
N LEU A 520 -29.83 72.96 -12.66
CA LEU A 520 -31.28 73.04 -12.43
C LEU A 520 -31.63 73.39 -10.96
N VAL A 521 -31.45 74.66 -10.60
CA VAL A 521 -31.83 75.19 -9.28
C VAL A 521 -33.36 75.34 -9.18
N LYS A 522 -33.96 74.73 -8.16
CA LYS A 522 -35.37 75.00 -7.77
C LYS A 522 -35.40 76.14 -6.75
N PHE A 523 -36.00 77.27 -7.13
CA PHE A 523 -36.21 78.41 -6.23
C PHE A 523 -37.55 78.28 -5.46
N PRO A 524 -37.64 78.79 -4.22
CA PRO A 524 -38.92 78.97 -3.51
C PRO A 524 -39.83 80.00 -4.20
N GLU A 525 -41.06 80.14 -3.70
CA GLU A 525 -41.97 81.22 -4.13
C GLU A 525 -41.56 82.58 -3.54
N GLU A 526 -40.97 82.59 -2.34
CA GLU A 526 -40.49 83.82 -1.67
C GLU A 526 -39.08 84.26 -2.16
N PRO A 527 -38.92 85.47 -2.73
CA PRO A 527 -37.64 85.95 -3.23
C PRO A 527 -36.57 86.13 -2.14
N SER A 528 -36.97 86.41 -0.90
CA SER A 528 -36.09 86.52 0.27
C SER A 528 -35.31 85.23 0.57
N LYS A 529 -35.81 84.07 0.13
CA LYS A 529 -35.21 82.75 0.39
C LYS A 529 -34.27 82.27 -0.73
N TYR A 530 -34.10 83.05 -1.81
CA TYR A 530 -33.36 82.62 -3.01
C TYR A 530 -31.86 82.41 -2.75
N ALA A 531 -31.22 83.29 -1.98
CA ALA A 531 -29.79 83.15 -1.65
C ALA A 531 -29.52 81.82 -0.91
N LYS A 532 -30.29 81.55 0.15
CA LYS A 532 -30.19 80.32 0.94
C LYS A 532 -30.52 79.06 0.14
N ALA A 533 -31.48 79.13 -0.79
CA ALA A 533 -31.77 78.02 -1.70
C ALA A 533 -30.60 77.74 -2.66
N LEU A 534 -29.95 78.79 -3.18
CA LEU A 534 -28.78 78.67 -4.06
C LEU A 534 -27.55 78.13 -3.33
N GLU A 535 -27.34 78.51 -2.07
CA GLU A 535 -26.28 77.98 -1.19
C GLU A 535 -26.50 76.49 -0.91
N GLN A 536 -27.68 76.11 -0.43
CA GLN A 536 -28.04 74.71 -0.19
C GLN A 536 -27.96 73.87 -1.48
N HIS A 537 -28.25 74.45 -2.64
CA HIS A 537 -28.05 73.77 -3.92
C HIS A 537 -26.56 73.55 -4.21
N LYS A 538 -25.71 74.58 -4.08
CA LYS A 538 -24.25 74.46 -4.25
C LYS A 538 -23.65 73.41 -3.32
N GLU A 539 -24.08 73.36 -2.05
CA GLU A 539 -23.63 72.35 -1.08
C GLU A 539 -24.05 70.93 -1.48
N LYS A 540 -25.31 70.73 -1.87
CA LYS A 540 -25.79 69.41 -2.37
C LYS A 540 -25.04 68.97 -3.63
N GLN A 541 -24.73 69.89 -4.54
CA GLN A 541 -23.94 69.60 -5.74
C GLN A 541 -22.49 69.20 -5.39
N ARG A 542 -21.83 69.88 -4.42
CA ARG A 542 -20.51 69.46 -3.90
C ARG A 542 -20.56 68.05 -3.30
N GLU A 543 -21.57 67.77 -2.46
CA GLU A 543 -21.70 66.50 -1.75
C GLU A 543 -22.01 65.32 -2.68
N ILE A 544 -22.84 65.52 -3.71
CA ILE A 544 -23.09 64.50 -4.73
C ILE A 544 -21.82 64.27 -5.57
N ARG A 545 -21.12 65.34 -5.98
CA ARG A 545 -19.83 65.23 -6.68
C ARG A 545 -18.81 64.43 -5.85
N ARG A 546 -18.66 64.75 -4.57
CA ARG A 546 -17.75 64.05 -3.66
C ARG A 546 -18.03 62.55 -3.62
N LYS A 547 -19.30 62.14 -3.51
CA LYS A 547 -19.71 60.73 -3.52
C LYS A 547 -19.46 60.02 -4.85
N LEU A 548 -19.56 60.74 -5.97
CA LEU A 548 -19.21 60.19 -7.28
C LEU A 548 -17.68 60.06 -7.46
N GLU A 549 -16.89 60.95 -6.88
CA GLU A 549 -15.42 60.88 -6.83
C GLU A 549 -14.94 59.75 -5.89
N GLU A 550 -15.60 59.56 -4.74
CA GLU A 550 -15.38 58.43 -3.82
C GLU A 550 -15.65 57.08 -4.52
N LYS A 551 -16.82 56.90 -5.15
CA LYS A 551 -17.14 55.72 -5.97
C LYS A 551 -16.11 55.46 -7.09
N LEU A 552 -15.58 56.51 -7.71
CA LEU A 552 -14.59 56.37 -8.78
C LEU A 552 -13.25 55.84 -8.25
N LEU A 553 -12.83 56.28 -7.06
CA LEU A 553 -11.63 55.81 -6.39
C LEU A 553 -11.76 54.35 -5.93
N GLU A 554 -12.94 53.96 -5.42
CA GLU A 554 -13.27 52.56 -5.08
C GLU A 554 -13.12 51.65 -6.30
N ILE A 555 -13.79 51.97 -7.42
CA ILE A 555 -13.70 51.16 -8.66
C ILE A 555 -12.26 51.15 -9.20
N GLN A 556 -11.50 52.25 -9.10
CA GLN A 556 -10.09 52.25 -9.49
C GLN A 556 -9.22 51.33 -8.61
N ALA A 557 -9.52 51.20 -7.31
CA ALA A 557 -8.84 50.26 -6.43
C ALA A 557 -9.20 48.81 -6.75
N GLU A 558 -10.49 48.51 -6.97
CA GLU A 558 -10.96 47.18 -7.40
C GLU A 558 -10.31 46.75 -8.73
N VAL A 559 -10.25 47.65 -9.73
CA VAL A 559 -9.59 47.37 -11.02
C VAL A 559 -8.10 47.08 -10.86
N ARG A 560 -7.38 47.87 -10.03
CA ARG A 560 -5.94 47.64 -9.77
C ARG A 560 -5.72 46.26 -9.13
N SER A 561 -6.54 45.90 -8.15
CA SER A 561 -6.51 44.58 -7.50
C SER A 561 -6.74 43.43 -8.49
N LEU A 562 -7.77 43.51 -9.36
CA LEU A 562 -8.01 42.47 -10.38
C LEU A 562 -6.86 42.35 -11.39
N VAL A 563 -6.17 43.44 -11.73
CA VAL A 563 -4.99 43.42 -12.61
C VAL A 563 -3.81 42.72 -11.93
N SER A 564 -3.54 42.98 -10.65
CA SER A 564 -2.58 42.23 -9.84
C SER A 564 -2.89 40.73 -9.82
N VAL A 565 -4.15 40.35 -9.52
CA VAL A 565 -4.64 38.95 -9.50
C VAL A 565 -4.59 38.26 -10.89
N HIS A 566 -4.47 39.04 -11.97
CA HIS A 566 -4.25 38.53 -13.33
C HIS A 566 -2.75 38.32 -13.67
N ARG A 567 -1.82 38.93 -12.93
CA ARG A 567 -0.36 38.85 -13.12
C ARG A 567 0.41 38.83 -11.77
N PRO A 568 0.16 37.87 -10.85
CA PRO A 568 0.75 37.89 -9.51
C PRO A 568 2.29 37.89 -9.51
N TRP A 569 2.92 37.21 -10.48
CA TRP A 569 4.38 37.23 -10.70
C TRP A 569 4.96 38.59 -11.15
N ARG A 570 4.13 39.62 -11.29
CA ARG A 570 4.52 41.02 -11.56
C ARG A 570 3.92 41.98 -10.51
N CYS A 571 3.62 41.48 -9.32
CA CYS A 571 3.36 42.27 -8.12
C CYS A 571 4.63 42.35 -7.25
N VAL A 572 4.72 43.41 -6.44
CA VAL A 572 5.65 43.54 -5.32
C VAL A 572 4.85 43.32 -4.05
N GLU A 573 5.16 42.26 -3.32
CA GLU A 573 4.64 42.00 -1.99
C GLU A 573 5.22 43.03 -1.01
N ALA A 574 4.36 43.67 -0.22
CA ALA A 574 4.74 44.56 0.88
C ALA A 574 3.78 44.32 2.06
N ASP A 575 4.24 44.58 3.28
CA ASP A 575 3.65 44.09 4.55
C ASP A 575 2.15 44.37 4.76
N PHE A 576 1.56 45.31 4.02
CA PHE A 576 0.15 45.70 4.13
C PHE A 576 -0.66 45.53 2.84
N THR A 577 -0.05 45.57 1.65
CA THR A 577 -0.73 45.53 0.34
C THR A 577 0.22 45.13 -0.78
N GLU A 578 -0.26 44.34 -1.75
CA GLU A 578 0.42 44.15 -3.04
C GLU A 578 0.41 45.42 -3.89
N PHE A 579 1.55 45.77 -4.49
CA PHE A 579 1.66 46.84 -5.49
C PHE A 579 2.02 46.27 -6.87
N PRO A 580 1.50 46.81 -7.98
CA PRO A 580 1.96 46.40 -9.31
C PRO A 580 3.43 46.80 -9.50
N ALA A 581 4.25 45.90 -10.03
CA ALA A 581 5.66 46.20 -10.30
C ALA A 581 5.81 47.38 -11.28
N PRO A 582 6.92 48.13 -11.24
CA PRO A 582 7.15 49.25 -12.17
C PRO A 582 7.10 48.81 -13.63
N GLU A 583 7.58 47.60 -13.95
CA GLU A 583 7.45 46.99 -15.29
C GLU A 583 5.99 46.81 -15.73
N LEU A 584 5.10 46.36 -14.82
CA LEU A 584 3.68 46.17 -15.12
C LEU A 584 2.99 47.52 -15.31
N THR A 585 3.34 48.52 -14.49
CA THR A 585 2.84 49.89 -14.61
C THR A 585 3.27 50.54 -15.94
N ALA A 586 4.52 50.32 -16.36
CA ALA A 586 5.02 50.74 -17.66
C ALA A 586 4.34 50.01 -18.82
N ALA A 587 4.16 48.70 -18.73
CA ALA A 587 3.47 47.91 -19.76
C ALA A 587 2.00 48.35 -19.94
N LEU A 588 1.27 48.60 -18.84
CA LEU A 588 -0.12 49.07 -18.86
C LEU A 588 -0.29 50.50 -19.43
N THR A 589 0.78 51.30 -19.46
CA THR A 589 0.78 52.65 -20.03
C THR A 589 1.45 52.73 -21.40
N SER A 590 2.18 51.68 -21.81
CA SER A 590 2.78 51.57 -23.13
C SER A 590 1.72 51.46 -24.23
N LYS A 591 1.97 52.12 -25.36
CA LYS A 591 1.20 51.96 -26.60
C LYS A 591 1.95 51.02 -27.54
N ALA A 592 1.24 50.36 -28.44
CA ALA A 592 1.88 49.66 -29.55
C ALA A 592 2.73 50.65 -30.36
N ILE A 593 4.02 50.33 -30.53
CA ILE A 593 4.98 51.14 -31.28
C ILE A 593 5.03 50.61 -32.71
N ASP A 594 4.90 51.49 -33.70
CA ASP A 594 5.13 51.14 -35.11
C ASP A 594 6.64 51.11 -35.40
N ILE A 595 7.17 49.89 -35.55
CA ILE A 595 8.60 49.59 -35.67
C ILE A 595 9.09 49.70 -37.13
N GLY A 596 8.24 49.46 -38.13
CA GLY A 596 8.69 49.36 -39.52
C GLY A 596 7.78 48.54 -40.43
N THR A 597 8.12 48.50 -41.73
CA THR A 597 7.32 47.84 -42.77
C THR A 597 8.07 46.68 -43.42
N ILE A 598 7.34 45.62 -43.80
CA ILE A 598 7.87 44.46 -44.52
C ILE A 598 7.29 44.48 -45.93
N LYS A 599 8.15 44.55 -46.93
CA LYS A 599 7.79 44.45 -48.36
C LYS A 599 8.16 43.05 -48.86
N TYR A 600 7.26 42.44 -49.63
CA TYR A 600 7.44 41.13 -50.24
C TYR A 600 6.60 41.07 -51.53
N PRO A 601 6.94 40.20 -52.51
CA PRO A 601 6.15 40.06 -53.72
C PRO A 601 4.79 39.42 -53.41
N ALA A 602 3.72 40.15 -53.68
CA ALA A 602 2.33 39.73 -53.47
C ALA A 602 1.53 39.82 -54.78
N SER A 603 0.52 38.96 -54.94
CA SER A 603 -0.51 39.14 -55.95
C SER A 603 -1.43 40.32 -55.59
N GLU A 604 -2.06 40.93 -56.60
CA GLU A 604 -2.74 42.24 -56.58
C GLU A 604 -3.96 42.40 -55.63
N SER A 605 -4.18 41.46 -54.70
CA SER A 605 -5.39 41.35 -53.87
C SER A 605 -5.15 41.36 -52.35
N ILE A 606 -3.96 41.74 -51.88
CA ILE A 606 -3.63 41.83 -50.44
C ILE A 606 -3.67 43.29 -49.98
N GLN A 607 -4.37 43.57 -48.88
CA GLN A 607 -4.46 44.89 -48.25
C GLN A 607 -3.35 45.08 -47.20
N GLU A 608 -3.15 46.32 -46.72
CA GLU A 608 -2.14 46.66 -45.71
C GLU A 608 -2.50 46.07 -44.32
N ASP A 609 -2.05 44.85 -44.04
CA ASP A 609 -2.28 44.16 -42.77
C ASP A 609 -1.26 44.55 -41.67
N THR A 610 -1.77 45.03 -40.53
CA THR A 610 -0.95 45.37 -39.36
C THR A 610 -0.61 44.12 -38.53
N ILE A 611 0.64 43.64 -38.63
CA ILE A 611 1.10 42.43 -37.92
C ILE A 611 1.68 42.79 -36.54
N TYR A 612 1.10 42.25 -35.47
CA TYR A 612 1.64 42.36 -34.11
C TYR A 612 2.64 41.24 -33.80
N VAL A 613 3.84 41.62 -33.36
CA VAL A 613 5.01 40.74 -33.23
C VAL A 613 5.68 40.92 -31.86
N THR A 614 6.01 39.83 -31.14
CA THR A 614 6.79 39.93 -29.88
C THR A 614 8.28 40.22 -30.16
N PRO A 615 9.06 40.78 -29.22
CA PRO A 615 10.50 41.00 -29.42
C PRO A 615 11.27 39.72 -29.82
N THR A 616 10.86 38.56 -29.31
CA THR A 616 11.42 37.24 -29.66
C THR A 616 11.02 36.75 -31.05
N GLN A 617 9.82 37.09 -31.54
CA GLN A 617 9.42 36.84 -32.93
C GLN A 617 10.10 37.82 -33.88
N LEU A 618 10.28 39.09 -33.49
CA LEU A 618 11.00 40.09 -34.29
C LEU A 618 12.48 39.74 -34.46
N ALA A 619 13.12 39.23 -33.41
CA ALA A 619 14.49 38.69 -33.50
C ALA A 619 14.58 37.54 -34.53
N LYS A 620 13.62 36.60 -34.50
CA LYS A 620 13.55 35.51 -35.50
C LYS A 620 13.19 35.98 -36.90
N LEU A 621 12.36 37.01 -37.06
CA LEU A 621 12.09 37.60 -38.37
C LEU A 621 13.33 38.29 -38.93
N ARG A 622 14.16 38.95 -38.10
CA ARG A 622 15.46 39.49 -38.51
C ARG A 622 16.44 38.38 -38.93
N GLU A 623 16.49 37.29 -38.18
CA GLU A 623 17.28 36.09 -38.49
C GLU A 623 16.83 35.46 -39.83
N ILE A 624 15.55 35.16 -39.99
CA ILE A 624 15.00 34.58 -41.22
C ILE A 624 15.18 35.51 -42.43
N VAL A 625 14.97 36.82 -42.28
CA VAL A 625 15.20 37.78 -43.38
C VAL A 625 16.69 37.93 -43.71
N SER A 626 17.60 37.81 -42.73
CA SER A 626 19.05 37.80 -43.00
C SER A 626 19.56 36.47 -43.57
N GLU A 627 18.84 35.36 -43.39
CA GLU A 627 19.07 34.10 -44.10
C GLU A 627 18.51 34.11 -45.54
N LEU A 628 17.37 34.77 -45.77
CA LEU A 628 16.63 34.79 -47.04
C LEU A 628 17.24 35.68 -48.15
N GLN A 629 18.42 36.28 -47.95
CA GLN A 629 19.08 37.28 -48.81
C GLN A 629 18.75 37.16 -50.31
N SER A 630 17.72 37.90 -50.72
CA SER A 630 17.19 38.02 -52.08
C SER A 630 16.53 39.38 -52.21
N ASP A 631 16.65 40.02 -53.37
CA ASP A 631 16.30 41.44 -53.55
C ASP A 631 14.78 41.73 -53.43
N ASP A 632 13.96 40.67 -53.44
CA ASP A 632 12.49 40.71 -53.42
C ASP A 632 11.87 41.02 -52.04
N VAL A 633 12.60 40.80 -50.93
CA VAL A 633 12.06 40.97 -49.56
C VAL A 633 12.84 42.04 -48.79
N GLN A 634 12.19 43.19 -48.53
CA GLN A 634 12.81 44.35 -47.90
C GLN A 634 12.18 44.65 -46.53
N LEU A 635 13.02 44.90 -45.53
CA LEU A 635 12.62 45.04 -44.12
C LEU A 635 13.04 46.41 -43.56
N ASP A 636 12.21 47.43 -43.79
CA ASP A 636 12.49 48.81 -43.37
C ASP A 636 12.12 49.00 -41.88
N LEU A 637 13.07 48.71 -40.98
CA LEU A 637 12.93 48.95 -39.54
C LEU A 637 13.52 50.29 -39.11
N LYS A 638 12.78 51.01 -38.27
CA LYS A 638 13.29 52.20 -37.57
C LYS A 638 14.28 51.77 -36.47
N PRO A 639 15.32 52.57 -36.17
CA PRO A 639 16.20 52.32 -35.03
C PRO A 639 15.38 52.40 -33.73
N LEU A 640 15.42 51.32 -32.94
CA LEU A 640 14.78 51.22 -31.63
C LEU A 640 15.80 51.56 -30.55
N ASP A 641 15.50 52.57 -29.72
CA ASP A 641 16.24 52.80 -28.48
C ASP A 641 16.09 51.61 -27.52
N GLN A 642 17.15 51.34 -26.75
CA GLN A 642 17.29 50.14 -25.91
C GLN A 642 16.36 50.10 -24.68
N SER A 643 15.46 51.07 -24.52
CA SER A 643 14.57 51.23 -23.37
C SER A 643 13.25 50.44 -23.45
N VAL A 644 12.95 49.78 -24.58
CA VAL A 644 11.70 49.01 -24.75
C VAL A 644 11.84 47.62 -24.10
N CYS A 645 11.62 47.56 -22.79
CA CYS A 645 11.60 46.32 -22.01
C CYS A 645 10.55 45.31 -22.53
N ALA A 646 10.82 44.02 -22.31
CA ALA A 646 10.03 42.93 -22.88
C ALA A 646 8.62 42.80 -22.25
N ALA A 647 7.60 42.72 -23.12
CA ALA A 647 6.21 42.40 -22.77
C ALA A 647 5.98 40.89 -22.63
#